data_AF-A0A947JT76-F1
#
_entry.id   AF-A0A947JT76-F1
#
_cell.length_a   1.000
_cell.length_b   1.000
_cell.length_c   1.000
_cell.angle_alpha   90.00
_cell.angle_beta   90.00
_cell.angle_gamma   90.00
#
_symmetry.space_group_name_H-M   'P 1'
#
loop_
_entity.id
_entity.type
_entity.pdbx_description
1 polymer ?
#
loop_
_entity_poly.entity_id
_entity_poly.type
_entity_poly.pdbx_seq_one_letter_code
_entity_poly.pdbx_strand_id
1 'polypeptide(L)'
;MRTGLPAAFVAAKDAAFRRPRQLLVFKFPEAGSVYLSDQALGTADGLAHNYLPLVMDWGELADTVGDATTVDAGEIRQMSITLWNGGDQPFSDYFLAEFPENVEVELYQWFVGLGEAGKVLIDRFVVADPISFDEASRLLNLDLVSLTVRYDQPCGELLTREAWPYAADGDIGKGIPLAVGKCGRIPTIKAKTSHTLTLKGSILAGTMVLQVYEDLTALAFPTVGTVMIDEEKIRYSGRTAQALTVIQRGYLTEASEHLDRREVIEVITDHTFLLCAGTVASITEVQIDGFPAPSTIYTVRPDLNPARIIFNESPWVKKYAEATRFLQMQFDGVASGNTALQAYNAYDAADLATAAEIKQGNNVLAIAQTTVNAPRGEIMKAYLAVEHWESGNFLSDRVKVSVSGLGDVGWLSRPNPADVVSLDADVDVDHGHVHEIGGEHVHDFTQPTVAVSVATQVATTNPAHTHTGSGGTEVLSQTSESNSTIWTDNSGSFAVWRGLSRYFTSYPDATLKKVKIWCQGLGYHCRLKVDGAIYGDYPYGINWNGAEAIITAYVAHEIRLEIAPNQGGGGDGMQFIRATVENTVESAVGVTTTSVTASASNAVNSSANSGAVRNTGIGTQVVKSPTDVRTLAEANRGVNINDQENPSRTVVNLFDLTAAVNFDWAWFTGRTIQLTYVNTAGEARSVFILHAFFDIEYVPTEVVWSDKVTAVVIGHDQVSSPELLITHLLTTRAGAAASDLDAVSFAAIKARYTAMGYRIDGLIDAGFTVREALASICRQCHSRLFPSGGKLKMALREGHPVTKPVVRQLDASDLQLRSIAAARQPLADISNRVQLFYQRDWTADASDASGYLQSVTKEDAKSIARFGLKTRADAYCFDLVRSSTMAAAVADFYIKTTAWPSTFYTFMAYLSQFDLEKEDVLGVTANFNFMAKVPMVVRAMDRIFGSGKNGQINLFRIVAENLYYLLTKVTLADQVLILESLSFMMTEIGEFADHAQILDELLILLNLNKEETVLLTDTVELLMDWRPELLALVTATAQVLGAMDCRQEDTVEVSDVPWVWSTYGFGSGGFGTQKFGGGRIEWQQKSPDQVYAFLQLLVEMAALRQDTVLVSDSLTIGGGFGGHLSSGLGLSAFGL
;
A
#
# COMPACT_ATOMS: atom_id res chain seq x y z
N MET A 1 -5.13 -15.71 -35.26
CA MET A 1 -5.91 -16.24 -36.42
C MET A 1 -7.41 -16.04 -36.20
N ARG A 2 -8.01 -15.10 -36.93
CA ARG A 2 -9.45 -14.78 -36.85
C ARG A 2 -10.30 -15.91 -37.47
N THR A 3 -10.85 -16.81 -36.65
CA THR A 3 -11.65 -17.97 -37.11
C THR A 3 -13.03 -17.61 -37.65
N GLY A 4 -13.47 -16.36 -37.50
CA GLY A 4 -14.80 -15.89 -37.92
C GLY A 4 -14.88 -15.29 -39.32
N LEU A 5 -13.83 -15.38 -40.15
CA LEU A 5 -13.89 -14.84 -41.52
C LEU A 5 -14.72 -15.77 -42.42
N PRO A 6 -15.66 -15.24 -43.23
CA PRO A 6 -16.37 -16.05 -44.21
C PRO A 6 -15.38 -16.74 -45.16
N ALA A 7 -15.59 -18.02 -45.46
CA ALA A 7 -14.73 -18.78 -46.35
C ALA A 7 -14.56 -18.10 -47.72
N ALA A 8 -15.61 -17.45 -48.22
CA ALA A 8 -15.56 -16.67 -49.46
C ALA A 8 -14.64 -15.44 -49.35
N PHE A 9 -14.58 -14.79 -48.19
CA PHE A 9 -13.67 -13.67 -47.96
C PHE A 9 -12.22 -14.13 -47.89
N VAL A 10 -11.95 -15.26 -47.20
CA VAL A 10 -10.61 -15.87 -47.16
C VAL A 10 -10.16 -16.29 -48.56
N ALA A 11 -11.02 -16.99 -49.30
CA ALA A 11 -10.74 -17.37 -50.69
C ALA A 11 -10.49 -16.15 -51.59
N ALA A 12 -11.26 -15.06 -51.43
CA ALA A 12 -11.03 -13.83 -52.17
C ALA A 12 -9.73 -13.12 -51.77
N LYS A 13 -9.40 -13.08 -50.47
CA LYS A 13 -8.14 -12.56 -49.95
C LYS A 13 -6.95 -13.30 -50.55
N ASP A 14 -7.02 -14.63 -50.61
CA ASP A 14 -5.91 -15.48 -51.08
C ASP A 14 -5.82 -15.53 -52.61
N ALA A 15 -6.96 -15.45 -53.31
CA ALA A 15 -7.01 -15.52 -54.78
C ALA A 15 -6.68 -14.19 -55.47
N ALA A 16 -6.79 -13.05 -54.78
CA ALA A 16 -6.85 -11.76 -55.45
C ALA A 16 -5.59 -10.89 -55.26
N PHE A 17 -5.04 -10.41 -56.39
CA PHE A 17 -4.33 -9.12 -56.48
C PHE A 17 -5.27 -7.91 -56.25
N ARG A 18 -6.56 -8.13 -55.95
CA ARG A 18 -7.57 -7.06 -55.86
C ARG A 18 -7.55 -6.43 -54.48
N ARG A 19 -7.64 -5.10 -54.44
CA ARG A 19 -7.75 -4.34 -53.19
C ARG A 19 -9.17 -4.48 -52.66
N PRO A 20 -9.37 -4.82 -51.37
CA PRO A 20 -10.69 -4.81 -50.77
C PRO A 20 -11.23 -3.37 -50.74
N ARG A 21 -12.56 -3.24 -50.76
CA ARG A 21 -13.30 -1.98 -50.66
C ARG A 21 -13.83 -1.81 -49.25
N GLN A 22 -13.79 -0.57 -48.78
CA GLN A 22 -14.28 -0.22 -47.46
C GLN A 22 -15.68 0.38 -47.61
N LEU A 23 -16.53 0.03 -46.65
CA LEU A 23 -17.95 0.33 -46.67
C LEU A 23 -18.33 0.84 -45.27
N LEU A 24 -19.04 1.96 -45.20
CA LEU A 24 -19.62 2.49 -43.96
C LEU A 24 -21.14 2.40 -44.02
N VAL A 25 -21.73 2.10 -42.88
CA VAL A 25 -23.18 2.14 -42.69
C VAL A 25 -23.47 3.02 -41.47
N PHE A 26 -23.98 4.22 -41.69
CA PHE A 26 -24.47 5.09 -40.62
C PHE A 26 -25.92 4.73 -40.33
N LYS A 27 -26.24 4.41 -39.08
CA LYS A 27 -27.58 4.02 -38.65
C LYS A 27 -28.26 5.19 -37.95
N PHE A 28 -28.91 6.06 -38.72
CA PHE A 28 -29.71 7.14 -38.15
C PHE A 28 -31.08 6.60 -37.68
N PRO A 29 -31.49 6.86 -36.44
CA PRO A 29 -32.80 6.46 -35.91
C PRO A 29 -34.01 6.89 -36.76
N GLU A 30 -34.04 8.13 -37.25
CA GLU A 30 -35.15 8.70 -38.03
C GLU A 30 -34.89 8.64 -39.55
N ALA A 31 -33.67 8.99 -39.98
CA ALA A 31 -33.32 8.99 -41.41
C ALA A 31 -33.03 7.60 -42.01
N GLY A 32 -32.89 6.57 -41.16
CA GLY A 32 -32.54 5.22 -41.56
C GLY A 32 -31.04 5.04 -41.89
N SER A 33 -30.69 3.88 -42.46
CA SER A 33 -29.29 3.57 -42.76
C SER A 33 -28.77 4.27 -44.01
N VAL A 34 -27.64 4.97 -43.89
CA VAL A 34 -26.92 5.60 -45.01
C VAL A 34 -25.65 4.83 -45.31
N TYR A 35 -25.48 4.43 -46.57
CA TYR A 35 -24.42 3.52 -47.04
C TYR A 35 -23.37 4.31 -47.81
N LEU A 36 -22.13 4.38 -47.31
CA LEU A 36 -21.05 5.17 -47.90
C LEU A 36 -19.83 4.32 -48.29
N SER A 37 -19.12 4.75 -49.33
CA SER A 37 -17.84 4.19 -49.77
C SER A 37 -17.00 5.28 -50.45
N ASP A 38 -15.76 4.94 -50.85
CA ASP A 38 -14.92 5.81 -51.68
C ASP A 38 -15.22 5.66 -53.18
N GLN A 39 -16.04 4.68 -53.56
CA GLN A 39 -16.46 4.41 -54.93
C GLN A 39 -17.97 4.16 -55.00
N ALA A 40 -18.56 4.37 -56.17
CA ALA A 40 -19.95 4.02 -56.39
C ALA A 40 -20.02 2.50 -56.52
N LEU A 41 -20.66 1.87 -55.54
CA LEU A 41 -20.85 0.41 -55.48
C LEU A 41 -22.32 0.13 -55.26
N GLY A 42 -22.82 -1.01 -55.72
CA GLY A 42 -24.21 -1.33 -55.46
C GLY A 42 -24.63 -2.74 -55.82
N THR A 43 -25.92 -2.88 -56.13
CA THR A 43 -26.53 -4.17 -56.48
C THR A 43 -25.93 -4.80 -57.73
N ALA A 44 -25.47 -3.98 -58.68
CA ALA A 44 -24.74 -4.44 -59.86
C ALA A 44 -23.41 -5.15 -59.51
N ASP A 45 -22.81 -4.81 -58.36
CA ASP A 45 -21.54 -5.38 -57.90
C ASP A 45 -21.73 -6.57 -56.93
N GLY A 46 -22.99 -6.90 -56.59
CA GLY A 46 -23.35 -8.01 -55.69
C GLY A 46 -23.74 -7.62 -54.26
N LEU A 47 -23.79 -6.32 -53.95
CA LEU A 47 -24.22 -5.81 -52.63
C LEU A 47 -25.75 -5.67 -52.54
N ALA A 48 -26.30 -5.65 -51.32
CA ALA A 48 -27.74 -5.48 -51.13
C ALA A 48 -28.22 -4.02 -51.31
N HIS A 49 -27.32 -3.05 -51.12
CA HIS A 49 -27.62 -1.61 -51.13
C HIS A 49 -26.62 -0.85 -52.02
N ASN A 50 -27.02 0.33 -52.48
CA ASN A 50 -26.13 1.24 -53.22
C ASN A 50 -25.34 2.09 -52.23
N TYR A 51 -24.01 2.03 -52.31
CA TYR A 51 -23.08 2.80 -51.50
C TYR A 51 -22.64 4.06 -52.25
N LEU A 52 -22.82 5.21 -51.61
CA LEU A 52 -22.52 6.52 -52.16
C LEU A 52 -21.01 6.81 -52.10
N PRO A 53 -20.38 7.35 -53.16
CA PRO A 53 -18.93 7.59 -53.26
C PRO A 53 -18.43 8.81 -52.46
N LEU A 54 -19.00 9.06 -51.28
CA LEU A 54 -18.77 10.26 -50.50
C LEU A 54 -17.49 10.22 -49.65
N VAL A 55 -16.89 9.05 -49.41
CA VAL A 55 -15.65 9.00 -48.61
C VAL A 55 -14.48 9.53 -49.44
N MET A 56 -13.81 10.55 -48.91
CA MET A 56 -12.65 11.20 -49.52
C MET A 56 -11.35 10.69 -48.92
N ASP A 57 -11.33 10.57 -47.59
CA ASP A 57 -10.24 9.97 -46.83
C ASP A 57 -10.81 9.02 -45.78
N TRP A 58 -10.20 7.84 -45.68
CA TRP A 58 -10.52 6.84 -44.68
C TRP A 58 -9.72 7.04 -43.39
N GLY A 59 -8.68 7.89 -43.41
CA GLY A 59 -7.79 8.09 -42.27
C GLY A 59 -7.14 6.80 -41.78
N GLU A 60 -6.81 6.78 -40.49
CA GLU A 60 -6.16 5.66 -39.81
C GLU A 60 -7.12 5.12 -38.75
N LEU A 61 -7.34 3.79 -38.74
CA LEU A 61 -7.92 3.15 -37.56
C LEU A 61 -6.76 2.85 -36.62
N ALA A 62 -6.59 3.76 -35.67
CA ALA A 62 -5.59 3.67 -34.64
C ALA A 62 -6.23 3.04 -33.40
N ASP A 63 -5.54 2.06 -32.83
CA ASP A 63 -5.67 1.84 -31.40
C ASP A 63 -4.98 3.05 -30.77
N THR A 64 -5.70 3.92 -30.05
CA THR A 64 -5.05 5.08 -29.41
C THR A 64 -3.96 4.53 -28.50
N VAL A 65 -2.70 4.74 -28.90
CA VAL A 65 -1.52 4.25 -28.19
C VAL A 65 -1.43 5.09 -26.91
N GLY A 66 -2.07 4.62 -25.85
CA GLY A 66 -1.46 4.80 -24.54
C GLY A 66 -0.05 4.25 -24.68
N ASP A 67 0.97 5.04 -24.33
CA ASP A 67 2.36 4.63 -24.38
C ASP A 67 2.47 3.16 -23.94
N ALA A 68 3.16 2.31 -24.71
CA ALA A 68 3.31 0.89 -24.38
C ALA A 68 3.91 0.66 -22.98
N THR A 69 4.47 1.70 -22.35
CA THR A 69 4.90 1.73 -20.95
C THR A 69 3.80 2.08 -19.93
N THR A 70 2.75 2.80 -20.34
CA THR A 70 1.60 3.16 -19.51
C THR A 70 0.59 2.01 -19.48
N VAL A 71 0.21 1.61 -18.27
CA VAL A 71 -0.55 0.38 -17.99
C VAL A 71 -2.06 0.59 -18.17
N ASP A 72 -2.45 1.61 -18.95
CA ASP A 72 -3.83 2.07 -19.10
C ASP A 72 -4.57 1.19 -20.11
N ALA A 73 -5.19 0.11 -19.63
CA ALA A 73 -5.82 -0.93 -20.44
C ALA A 73 -7.20 -0.52 -21.03
N GLY A 74 -7.33 0.74 -21.45
CA GLY A 74 -8.48 1.23 -22.18
C GLY A 74 -8.09 1.79 -23.53
N GLU A 75 -7.49 0.96 -24.40
CA GLU A 75 -7.21 1.34 -25.78
C GLU A 75 -8.54 1.58 -26.51
N ILE A 76 -8.92 2.86 -26.66
CA ILE A 76 -10.05 3.24 -27.48
C ILE A 76 -9.58 3.17 -28.93
N ARG A 77 -10.24 2.32 -29.73
CA ARG A 77 -10.12 2.40 -31.18
C ARG A 77 -10.82 3.65 -31.68
N GLN A 78 -10.07 4.47 -32.40
CA GLN A 78 -10.57 5.67 -33.01
C GLN A 78 -10.13 5.76 -34.47
N MET A 79 -10.93 6.46 -35.25
CA MET A 79 -10.70 6.69 -36.67
C MET A 79 -11.27 8.06 -37.02
N SER A 80 -10.49 8.88 -37.72
CA SER A 80 -11.01 10.11 -38.32
C SER A 80 -11.26 9.86 -39.80
N ILE A 81 -12.48 10.15 -40.27
CA ILE A 81 -12.84 10.02 -41.69
C ILE A 81 -13.18 11.38 -42.28
N THR A 82 -12.83 11.57 -43.54
CA THR A 82 -13.20 12.76 -44.30
C THR A 82 -14.23 12.40 -45.36
N LEU A 83 -15.41 13.02 -45.25
CA LEU A 83 -16.52 12.88 -46.18
C LEU A 83 -16.62 14.11 -47.10
N TRP A 84 -16.97 13.87 -48.35
CA TRP A 84 -17.43 14.90 -49.27
C TRP A 84 -18.83 15.32 -48.85
N ASN A 85 -18.98 16.60 -48.51
CA ASN A 85 -20.22 17.20 -48.07
C ASN A 85 -20.86 18.11 -49.13
N GLY A 86 -20.67 17.77 -50.41
CA GLY A 86 -21.30 18.47 -51.53
C GLY A 86 -22.24 17.57 -52.34
N GLY A 87 -23.03 18.17 -53.23
CA GLY A 87 -24.02 17.48 -54.06
C GLY A 87 -25.41 18.08 -53.86
N ASP A 88 -26.43 17.45 -54.46
CA ASP A 88 -27.83 17.90 -54.32
C ASP A 88 -28.38 17.66 -52.90
N GLN A 89 -27.81 16.69 -52.17
CA GLN A 89 -28.06 16.44 -50.75
C GLN A 89 -26.71 16.27 -50.02
N PRO A 90 -26.17 17.32 -49.38
CA PRO A 90 -25.01 17.24 -48.49
C PRO A 90 -25.20 16.17 -47.40
N PHE A 91 -24.12 15.49 -47.00
CA PHE A 91 -24.17 14.51 -45.92
C PHE A 91 -24.53 15.14 -44.57
N SER A 92 -24.12 16.39 -44.34
CA SER A 92 -24.49 17.16 -43.14
C SER A 92 -26.00 17.39 -43.01
N ASP A 93 -26.78 17.24 -44.08
CA ASP A 93 -28.24 17.38 -44.00
C ASP A 93 -28.85 16.30 -43.11
N TYR A 94 -28.22 15.12 -43.01
CA TYR A 94 -28.65 14.08 -42.08
C TYR A 94 -28.50 14.51 -40.61
N PHE A 95 -27.58 15.44 -40.31
CA PHE A 95 -27.37 16.00 -38.98
C PHE A 95 -28.38 17.10 -38.61
N LEU A 96 -29.17 17.58 -39.58
CA LEU A 96 -30.24 18.54 -39.32
C LEU A 96 -31.50 17.85 -38.76
N ALA A 97 -31.70 16.58 -39.11
CA ALA A 97 -32.80 15.78 -38.58
C ALA A 97 -32.49 15.29 -37.16
N GLU A 98 -31.23 14.94 -36.89
CA GLU A 98 -30.83 14.29 -35.64
C GLU A 98 -29.42 14.71 -35.24
N PHE A 99 -29.16 14.73 -33.93
CA PHE A 99 -27.82 14.98 -33.40
C PHE A 99 -26.84 13.91 -33.92
N PRO A 100 -25.76 14.29 -34.62
CA PRO A 100 -24.79 13.34 -35.15
C PRO A 100 -24.10 12.55 -34.05
N GLU A 101 -23.95 13.15 -32.87
CA GLU A 101 -23.34 12.53 -31.70
C GLU A 101 -24.14 11.28 -31.34
N ASN A 102 -23.45 10.15 -31.20
CA ASN A 102 -24.04 8.83 -30.91
C ASN A 102 -24.69 8.08 -32.10
N VAL A 103 -24.63 8.60 -33.33
CA VAL A 103 -25.03 7.80 -34.51
C VAL A 103 -24.10 6.59 -34.64
N GLU A 104 -24.66 5.39 -34.63
CA GLU A 104 -23.89 4.15 -34.81
C GLU A 104 -23.39 4.03 -36.25
N VAL A 105 -22.11 3.73 -36.39
CA VAL A 105 -21.44 3.55 -37.69
C VAL A 105 -20.80 2.17 -37.74
N GLU A 106 -21.19 1.35 -38.71
CA GLU A 106 -20.57 0.04 -38.95
C GLU A 106 -19.55 0.15 -40.08
N LEU A 107 -18.31 -0.24 -39.82
CA LEU A 107 -17.24 -0.30 -40.82
C LEU A 107 -17.08 -1.74 -41.31
N TYR A 108 -17.27 -1.94 -42.61
CA TYR A 108 -17.09 -3.22 -43.28
C TYR A 108 -15.95 -3.20 -44.28
N GLN A 109 -15.41 -4.39 -44.54
CA GLN A 109 -14.51 -4.66 -45.65
C GLN A 109 -15.12 -5.71 -46.57
N TRP A 110 -14.97 -5.51 -47.88
CA TRP A 110 -15.59 -6.37 -48.88
C TRP A 110 -14.70 -6.47 -50.14
N PHE A 111 -14.77 -7.59 -50.87
CA PHE A 111 -14.06 -7.74 -52.15
C PHE A 111 -15.05 -7.70 -53.32
N VAL A 112 -14.69 -6.99 -54.38
CA VAL A 112 -15.54 -6.84 -55.58
C VAL A 112 -15.93 -8.20 -56.15
N GLY A 113 -17.25 -8.42 -56.27
CA GLY A 113 -17.85 -9.66 -56.77
C GLY A 113 -18.30 -10.64 -55.69
N LEU A 114 -18.07 -10.35 -54.39
CA LEU A 114 -18.66 -11.12 -53.30
C LEU A 114 -20.11 -10.67 -53.04
N GLY A 115 -20.99 -11.56 -52.61
CA GLY A 115 -22.32 -11.17 -52.16
C GLY A 115 -22.30 -10.39 -50.83
N GLU A 116 -23.43 -9.83 -50.42
CA GLU A 116 -23.60 -9.11 -49.13
C GLU A 116 -23.09 -9.92 -47.92
N ALA A 117 -23.36 -11.23 -47.88
CA ALA A 117 -22.89 -12.13 -46.81
C ALA A 117 -21.36 -12.34 -46.79
N GLY A 118 -20.65 -11.91 -47.85
CA GLY A 118 -19.20 -11.95 -47.96
C GLY A 118 -18.50 -10.72 -47.37
N LYS A 119 -19.24 -9.70 -46.90
CA LYS A 119 -18.64 -8.56 -46.19
C LYS A 119 -18.20 -8.96 -44.78
N VAL A 120 -17.09 -8.38 -44.32
CA VAL A 120 -16.53 -8.62 -42.99
C VAL A 120 -16.64 -7.35 -42.17
N LEU A 121 -17.34 -7.42 -41.03
CA LEU A 121 -17.38 -6.32 -40.06
C LEU A 121 -16.00 -6.13 -39.46
N ILE A 122 -15.47 -4.91 -39.53
CA ILE A 122 -14.19 -4.54 -38.94
C ILE A 122 -14.42 -4.07 -37.51
N ASP A 123 -15.28 -3.07 -37.34
CA ASP A 123 -15.59 -2.46 -36.05
C ASP A 123 -16.95 -1.73 -36.11
N ARG A 124 -17.45 -1.34 -34.93
CA ARG A 124 -18.62 -0.48 -34.77
C ARG A 124 -18.20 0.79 -34.03
N PHE A 125 -18.67 1.93 -34.50
CA PHE A 125 -18.32 3.23 -33.96
C PHE A 125 -19.55 4.04 -33.61
N VAL A 126 -19.32 5.13 -32.90
CA VAL A 126 -20.20 6.29 -32.80
C VAL A 126 -19.45 7.51 -33.28
N VAL A 127 -20.18 8.43 -33.91
CA VAL A 127 -19.64 9.76 -34.19
C VAL A 127 -19.42 10.49 -32.87
N ALA A 128 -18.23 11.06 -32.71
CA ALA A 128 -17.77 11.81 -31.54
C ALA A 128 -17.30 13.20 -31.95
N ASP A 129 -17.24 14.11 -30.97
CA ASP A 129 -16.66 15.44 -31.14
C ASP A 129 -15.12 15.41 -31.11
N PRO A 130 -14.45 16.30 -31.86
CA PRO A 130 -15.03 17.39 -32.66
C PRO A 130 -15.48 16.97 -34.07
N ILE A 131 -16.70 17.36 -34.45
CA ILE A 131 -17.13 17.36 -35.85
C ILE A 131 -16.61 18.64 -36.52
N SER A 132 -15.76 18.51 -37.53
CA SER A 132 -15.24 19.68 -38.27
C SER A 132 -15.78 19.74 -39.68
N PHE A 133 -16.36 20.89 -40.01
CA PHE A 133 -16.86 21.18 -41.35
C PHE A 133 -16.13 22.39 -41.92
N ASP A 134 -15.59 22.23 -43.13
CA ASP A 134 -14.99 23.31 -43.90
C ASP A 134 -15.86 23.61 -45.13
N GLU A 135 -16.52 24.76 -45.11
CA GLU A 135 -17.41 25.22 -46.18
C GLU A 135 -16.64 25.47 -47.50
N ALA A 136 -15.38 25.90 -47.41
CA ALA A 136 -14.58 26.22 -48.60
C ALA A 136 -14.18 24.95 -49.36
N SER A 137 -13.74 23.91 -48.64
CA SER A 137 -13.41 22.62 -49.25
C SER A 137 -14.63 21.70 -49.43
N ARG A 138 -15.76 22.01 -48.76
CA ARG A 138 -16.95 21.15 -48.64
C ARG A 138 -16.60 19.76 -48.07
N LEU A 139 -15.63 19.72 -47.17
CA LEU A 139 -15.21 18.51 -46.48
C LEU A 139 -15.78 18.50 -45.07
N LEU A 140 -16.21 17.32 -44.65
CA LEU A 140 -16.70 17.04 -43.30
C LEU A 140 -15.79 15.98 -42.69
N ASN A 141 -15.07 16.31 -41.63
CA ASN A 141 -14.31 15.33 -40.87
C ASN A 141 -15.12 14.89 -39.67
N LEU A 142 -15.22 13.57 -39.50
CA LEU A 142 -15.90 12.93 -38.39
C LEU A 142 -14.91 12.08 -37.64
N ASP A 143 -14.85 12.28 -36.32
CA ASP A 143 -14.15 11.38 -35.43
C ASP A 143 -15.11 10.26 -35.02
N LEU A 144 -14.66 9.02 -35.28
CA LEU A 144 -15.39 7.80 -34.99
C LEU A 144 -14.71 7.11 -33.82
N VAL A 145 -15.45 6.94 -32.72
CA VAL A 145 -14.99 6.27 -31.51
C VAL A 145 -15.67 4.91 -31.42
N SER A 146 -14.89 3.84 -31.23
CA SER A 146 -15.44 2.49 -31.21
C SER A 146 -16.50 2.35 -30.10
N LEU A 147 -17.69 1.87 -30.47
CA LEU A 147 -18.78 1.53 -29.55
C LEU A 147 -18.37 0.49 -28.52
N THR A 148 -17.37 -0.30 -28.87
CA THR A 148 -16.80 -1.31 -28.00
C THR A 148 -16.08 -0.72 -26.77
N VAL A 149 -16.07 0.60 -26.55
CA VAL A 149 -15.27 1.26 -25.48
C VAL A 149 -16.00 2.38 -24.70
N ARG A 150 -17.35 2.38 -24.62
CA ARG A 150 -18.08 3.26 -23.67
C ARG A 150 -17.94 2.74 -22.24
N TYR A 151 -16.78 2.99 -21.62
CA TYR A 151 -16.41 2.45 -20.31
C TYR A 151 -16.27 3.52 -19.22
N ASP A 152 -16.61 4.77 -19.51
CA ASP A 152 -16.46 5.89 -18.56
C ASP A 152 -17.59 5.93 -17.51
N GLN A 153 -18.47 4.92 -17.48
CA GLN A 153 -19.45 4.75 -16.42
C GLN A 153 -18.76 4.30 -15.13
N PRO A 154 -19.18 4.80 -13.95
CA PRO A 154 -18.65 4.32 -12.68
C PRO A 154 -19.05 2.86 -12.44
N CYS A 155 -18.15 2.09 -11.82
CA CYS A 155 -18.40 0.69 -11.44
C CYS A 155 -19.45 0.55 -10.33
N GLY A 156 -19.48 1.53 -9.42
CA GLY A 156 -20.44 1.62 -8.33
C GLY A 156 -21.51 2.67 -8.59
N GLU A 157 -22.68 2.49 -7.98
CA GLU A 157 -23.69 3.55 -7.92
C GLU A 157 -23.25 4.63 -6.94
N LEU A 158 -23.51 5.89 -7.28
CA LEU A 158 -23.27 7.00 -6.38
C LEU A 158 -24.33 7.02 -5.27
N LEU A 159 -23.90 7.30 -4.04
CA LEU A 159 -24.82 7.59 -2.95
C LEU A 159 -25.47 8.96 -3.20
N THR A 160 -26.68 8.98 -3.76
CA THR A 160 -27.41 10.23 -4.01
C THR A 160 -28.42 10.51 -2.91
N ARG A 161 -28.69 11.81 -2.66
CA ARG A 161 -29.71 12.24 -1.70
C ARG A 161 -31.13 11.86 -2.13
N GLU A 162 -31.36 11.63 -3.43
CA GLU A 162 -32.64 11.15 -3.94
C GLU A 162 -32.92 9.71 -3.52
N ALA A 163 -31.93 8.81 -3.68
CA ALA A 163 -32.06 7.42 -3.26
C ALA A 163 -31.95 7.24 -1.74
N TRP A 164 -31.15 8.10 -1.09
CA TRP A 164 -30.88 8.07 0.35
C TRP A 164 -31.04 9.45 0.99
N PRO A 165 -32.29 9.88 1.28
CA PRO A 165 -32.57 11.22 1.79
C PRO A 165 -31.89 11.57 3.12
N TYR A 166 -31.52 10.55 3.90
CA TYR A 166 -30.94 10.67 5.24
C TYR A 166 -29.47 10.27 5.29
N ALA A 167 -28.81 10.12 4.13
CA ALA A 167 -27.38 9.84 4.09
C ALA A 167 -26.58 11.04 4.62
N ALA A 168 -25.45 10.75 5.27
CA ALA A 168 -24.59 11.80 5.82
C ALA A 168 -24.05 12.69 4.70
N ASP A 169 -24.02 14.00 4.93
CA ASP A 169 -23.63 14.98 3.89
C ASP A 169 -22.23 14.74 3.33
N GLY A 170 -21.29 14.29 4.18
CA GLY A 170 -19.93 13.93 3.76
C GLY A 170 -19.82 12.62 2.97
N ASP A 171 -20.90 11.84 2.89
CA ASP A 171 -20.97 10.58 2.15
C ASP A 171 -21.79 10.69 0.86
N ILE A 172 -22.62 11.72 0.70
CA ILE A 172 -23.33 11.99 -0.56
C ILE A 172 -22.30 12.21 -1.69
N GLY A 173 -22.52 11.53 -2.81
CA GLY A 173 -21.63 11.54 -3.96
C GLY A 173 -20.47 10.54 -3.88
N LYS A 174 -20.26 9.88 -2.73
CA LYS A 174 -19.34 8.72 -2.67
C LYS A 174 -19.96 7.56 -3.46
N GLY A 175 -19.15 6.89 -4.25
CA GLY A 175 -19.58 5.67 -4.91
C GLY A 175 -19.62 4.49 -3.92
N ILE A 176 -20.57 3.57 -4.13
CA ILE A 176 -20.70 2.35 -3.34
C ILE A 176 -19.82 1.25 -3.98
N PRO A 177 -18.78 0.74 -3.30
CA PRO A 177 -17.80 -0.17 -3.90
C PRO A 177 -18.42 -1.51 -4.29
N LEU A 178 -17.85 -2.19 -5.29
CA LEU A 178 -18.32 -3.51 -5.72
C LEU A 178 -17.52 -4.60 -5.01
N ALA A 179 -18.19 -5.47 -4.25
CA ALA A 179 -17.54 -6.58 -3.56
C ALA A 179 -17.39 -7.81 -4.45
N VAL A 180 -16.18 -8.35 -4.51
CA VAL A 180 -15.84 -9.56 -5.28
C VAL A 180 -15.18 -10.57 -4.34
N GLY A 181 -15.75 -11.78 -4.28
CA GLY A 181 -15.19 -12.87 -3.47
C GLY A 181 -14.91 -12.47 -2.01
N LYS A 182 -13.79 -12.91 -1.44
CA LYS A 182 -13.44 -12.65 -0.02
C LYS A 182 -12.79 -11.26 0.12
N CYS A 183 -13.59 -10.22 0.28
CA CYS A 183 -13.12 -8.84 0.40
C CYS A 183 -12.34 -8.58 1.70
N GLY A 184 -12.64 -9.33 2.76
CA GLY A 184 -12.08 -9.11 4.10
C GLY A 184 -12.82 -8.00 4.82
N ARG A 185 -12.16 -7.37 5.80
CA ARG A 185 -12.74 -6.26 6.55
C ARG A 185 -12.79 -5.03 5.66
N ILE A 186 -13.97 -4.43 5.53
CA ILE A 186 -14.20 -3.23 4.72
C ILE A 186 -14.90 -2.14 5.53
N PRO A 187 -14.62 -0.86 5.25
CA PRO A 187 -15.33 0.26 5.85
C PRO A 187 -16.75 0.37 5.27
N THR A 188 -17.60 1.11 5.97
CA THR A 188 -18.98 1.37 5.55
C THR A 188 -19.21 2.82 5.14
N ILE A 189 -20.28 3.05 4.39
CA ILE A 189 -20.78 4.37 3.96
C ILE A 189 -22.08 4.65 4.71
N LYS A 190 -22.26 5.86 5.24
CA LYS A 190 -23.40 6.19 6.12
C LYS A 190 -24.61 6.64 5.30
N ALA A 191 -25.52 5.69 5.04
CA ALA A 191 -26.70 5.93 4.21
C ALA A 191 -27.95 6.41 4.97
N LYS A 192 -27.99 6.19 6.28
CA LYS A 192 -29.00 6.77 7.16
C LYS A 192 -28.40 7.05 8.52
N THR A 193 -28.22 8.33 8.83
CA THR A 193 -27.73 8.81 10.12
C THR A 193 -28.69 9.82 10.70
N SER A 194 -28.62 10.01 12.01
CA SER A 194 -29.35 11.07 12.69
C SER A 194 -28.85 12.42 12.19
N HIS A 195 -29.78 13.34 11.94
CA HIS A 195 -29.41 14.73 11.74
C HIS A 195 -28.92 15.33 13.06
N THR A 196 -27.77 16.01 13.02
CA THR A 196 -27.28 16.83 14.13
C THR A 196 -27.57 18.28 13.81
N LEU A 197 -28.24 18.97 14.74
CA LEU A 197 -28.53 20.40 14.68
C LEU A 197 -27.84 21.10 15.86
N THR A 198 -27.79 22.42 15.81
CA THR A 198 -27.22 23.26 16.85
C THR A 198 -28.30 24.12 17.45
N LEU A 199 -28.52 23.98 18.75
CA LEU A 199 -29.50 24.76 19.49
C LEU A 199 -29.17 26.26 19.42
N LYS A 200 -30.17 27.10 19.12
CA LYS A 200 -30.06 28.56 19.03
C LYS A 200 -30.72 29.22 20.24
N GLY A 201 -29.88 29.57 21.22
CA GLY A 201 -30.26 30.09 22.52
C GLY A 201 -30.46 28.98 23.56
N SER A 202 -30.26 29.30 24.84
CA SER A 202 -30.53 28.35 25.92
C SER A 202 -32.03 28.07 26.06
N ILE A 203 -32.38 26.84 26.46
CA ILE A 203 -33.77 26.43 26.70
C ILE A 203 -33.95 25.94 28.14
N LEU A 204 -34.99 26.44 28.81
CA LEU A 204 -35.38 26.06 30.17
C LEU A 204 -36.41 24.93 30.13
N ALA A 205 -36.59 24.17 31.21
CA ALA A 205 -37.48 23.00 31.29
C ALA A 205 -38.92 23.20 30.72
N GLY A 206 -39.44 24.44 30.71
CA GLY A 206 -40.75 24.79 30.15
C GLY A 206 -40.78 25.25 28.68
N THR A 207 -39.64 25.29 27.97
CA THR A 207 -39.57 25.77 26.59
C THR A 207 -40.28 24.82 25.62
N MET A 208 -41.25 25.34 24.85
CA MET A 208 -42.06 24.58 23.89
C MET A 208 -41.71 24.83 22.42
N VAL A 209 -40.71 25.67 22.15
CA VAL A 209 -40.21 25.94 20.80
C VAL A 209 -38.69 25.87 20.84
N LEU A 210 -38.13 24.96 20.05
CA LEU A 210 -36.70 24.70 20.01
C LEU A 210 -36.11 25.37 18.77
N GLN A 211 -35.47 26.51 18.94
CA GLN A 211 -34.82 27.25 17.85
C GLN A 211 -33.47 26.59 17.53
N VAL A 212 -33.12 26.51 16.25
CA VAL A 212 -31.84 25.95 15.78
C VAL A 212 -31.17 26.89 14.79
N TYR A 213 -29.87 26.72 14.57
CA TYR A 213 -29.11 27.55 13.62
C TYR A 213 -29.30 27.11 12.17
N GLU A 214 -29.52 25.83 11.93
CA GLU A 214 -29.64 25.21 10.61
C GLU A 214 -31.01 25.45 9.96
N ASP A 215 -31.07 25.39 8.63
CA ASP A 215 -32.33 25.39 7.87
C ASP A 215 -32.89 23.95 7.76
N LEU A 216 -33.86 23.65 8.61
CA LEU A 216 -34.55 22.36 8.69
C LEU A 216 -35.25 21.97 7.38
N THR A 217 -35.58 22.93 6.51
CA THR A 217 -36.20 22.66 5.20
C THR A 217 -35.16 22.22 4.20
N ALA A 218 -34.01 22.89 4.17
CA ALA A 218 -32.89 22.49 3.34
C ALA A 218 -32.32 21.12 3.73
N LEU A 219 -32.33 20.81 5.04
CA LEU A 219 -31.91 19.50 5.58
C LEU A 219 -32.95 18.39 5.42
N ALA A 220 -34.16 18.69 4.90
CA ALA A 220 -35.27 17.75 4.85
C ALA A 220 -35.61 17.09 6.21
N PHE A 221 -35.36 17.80 7.32
CA PHE A 221 -35.61 17.29 8.68
C PHE A 221 -37.10 16.89 8.83
N PRO A 222 -37.47 15.84 9.59
CA PRO A 222 -38.87 15.43 9.70
C PRO A 222 -39.75 16.50 10.34
N THR A 223 -41.04 16.53 9.98
CA THR A 223 -42.00 17.47 10.57
C THR A 223 -42.47 17.06 11.96
N VAL A 224 -42.34 15.77 12.30
CA VAL A 224 -42.69 15.19 13.60
C VAL A 224 -41.61 14.18 13.98
N GLY A 225 -41.28 14.09 15.27
CA GLY A 225 -40.23 13.16 15.72
C GLY A 225 -39.80 13.35 17.16
N THR A 226 -38.65 12.78 17.50
CA THR A 226 -37.98 12.96 18.78
C THR A 226 -36.56 13.46 18.52
N VAL A 227 -36.10 14.42 19.31
CA VAL A 227 -34.70 14.86 19.34
C VAL A 227 -34.11 14.61 20.72
N MET A 228 -32.79 14.55 20.83
CA MET A 228 -32.05 14.40 22.07
C MET A 228 -31.08 15.58 22.23
N ILE A 229 -31.03 16.14 23.43
CA ILE A 229 -30.05 17.16 23.81
C ILE A 229 -29.44 16.71 25.13
N ASP A 230 -28.11 16.56 25.14
CA ASP A 230 -27.40 15.89 26.22
C ASP A 230 -28.03 14.50 26.49
N GLU A 231 -28.75 14.32 27.60
CA GLU A 231 -29.46 13.07 27.95
C GLU A 231 -30.98 13.18 27.78
N GLU A 232 -31.53 14.37 27.55
CA GLU A 232 -32.97 14.58 27.48
C GLU A 232 -33.52 14.27 26.09
N LYS A 233 -34.59 13.47 26.02
CA LYS A 233 -35.36 13.25 24.80
C LYS A 233 -36.58 14.18 24.76
N ILE A 234 -36.80 14.82 23.62
CA ILE A 234 -37.84 15.84 23.40
C ILE A 234 -38.67 15.45 22.16
N ARG A 235 -39.99 15.32 22.31
CA ARG A 235 -40.91 15.07 21.19
C ARG A 235 -41.40 16.39 20.59
N TYR A 236 -41.47 16.46 19.27
CA TYR A 236 -41.98 17.60 18.53
C TYR A 236 -43.02 17.18 17.48
N SER A 237 -43.97 18.07 17.17
CA SER A 237 -45.11 17.80 16.26
C SER A 237 -45.17 18.72 15.03
N GLY A 238 -44.22 19.63 14.91
CA GLY A 238 -44.12 20.52 13.77
C GLY A 238 -42.73 21.11 13.66
N ARG A 239 -42.43 21.68 12.49
CA ARG A 239 -41.22 22.48 12.27
C ARG A 239 -41.50 23.70 11.41
N THR A 240 -40.66 24.72 11.58
CA THR A 240 -40.44 25.79 10.61
C THR A 240 -39.06 25.59 9.97
N ALA A 241 -38.56 26.57 9.22
CA ALA A 241 -37.18 26.52 8.70
C ALA A 241 -36.12 26.53 9.82
N GLN A 242 -36.38 27.14 10.99
CA GLN A 242 -35.37 27.29 12.05
C GLN A 242 -35.87 26.91 13.45
N ALA A 243 -37.01 26.22 13.56
CA ALA A 243 -37.55 25.86 14.86
C ALA A 243 -38.38 24.58 14.84
N LEU A 244 -38.33 23.82 15.93
CA LEU A 244 -39.20 22.67 16.20
C LEU A 244 -40.28 23.05 17.22
N THR A 245 -41.52 22.64 16.97
CA THR A 245 -42.64 22.82 17.89
C THR A 245 -42.69 21.63 18.84
N VAL A 246 -42.21 21.81 20.06
CA VAL A 246 -42.12 20.77 21.09
C VAL A 246 -43.51 20.49 21.65
N ILE A 247 -43.85 19.21 21.80
CA ILE A 247 -45.08 18.75 22.47
C ILE A 247 -44.81 18.15 23.84
N GLN A 248 -43.60 17.63 24.06
CA GLN A 248 -43.23 17.00 25.32
C GLN A 248 -41.71 17.06 25.51
N ARG A 249 -41.27 17.73 26.58
CA ARG A 249 -39.92 17.68 27.13
C ARG A 249 -39.80 16.54 28.16
N GLY A 250 -38.59 16.07 28.42
CA GLY A 250 -38.37 14.93 29.33
C GLY A 250 -39.14 13.67 28.90
N TYR A 251 -39.22 13.40 27.60
CA TYR A 251 -39.85 12.19 27.11
C TYR A 251 -38.98 10.98 27.51
N LEU A 252 -39.43 10.18 28.48
CA LEU A 252 -38.66 9.07 29.09
C LEU A 252 -37.44 9.51 29.93
N THR A 253 -37.24 10.81 30.14
CA THR A 253 -36.07 11.41 30.79
C THR A 253 -36.51 12.62 31.62
N GLU A 254 -35.65 13.17 32.47
CA GLU A 254 -35.99 14.41 33.19
C GLU A 254 -35.73 15.65 32.31
N ALA A 255 -36.61 16.65 32.41
CA ALA A 255 -36.45 17.88 31.65
C ALA A 255 -35.41 18.78 32.33
N SER A 256 -34.32 19.09 31.63
CA SER A 256 -33.19 19.89 32.16
C SER A 256 -33.02 21.21 31.40
N GLU A 257 -32.18 22.12 31.92
CA GLU A 257 -31.77 23.29 31.14
C GLU A 257 -30.66 22.89 30.16
N HIS A 258 -30.78 23.34 28.91
CA HIS A 258 -29.71 23.20 27.92
C HIS A 258 -29.22 24.58 27.50
N LEU A 259 -27.90 24.75 27.43
CA LEU A 259 -27.27 26.02 27.04
C LEU A 259 -27.29 26.22 25.52
N ASP A 260 -27.15 27.46 25.07
CA ASP A 260 -26.96 27.78 23.64
C ASP A 260 -25.82 26.94 23.02
N ARG A 261 -25.97 26.60 21.74
CA ARG A 261 -25.04 25.80 20.94
C ARG A 261 -24.87 24.34 21.36
N ARG A 262 -25.76 23.81 22.20
CA ARG A 262 -25.83 22.37 22.45
C ARG A 262 -26.26 21.63 21.18
N GLU A 263 -25.71 20.44 20.99
CA GLU A 263 -26.11 19.57 19.88
C GLU A 263 -27.51 19.02 20.13
N VAL A 264 -28.32 19.06 19.08
CA VAL A 264 -29.68 18.54 19.04
C VAL A 264 -29.69 17.42 18.02
N ILE A 265 -29.71 16.19 18.51
CA ILE A 265 -29.56 15.00 17.68
C ILE A 265 -30.93 14.40 17.42
N GLU A 266 -31.28 14.17 16.16
CA GLU A 266 -32.50 13.44 15.83
C GLU A 266 -32.43 12.00 16.36
N VAL A 267 -33.45 11.58 17.11
CA VAL A 267 -33.56 10.20 17.57
C VAL A 267 -34.24 9.38 16.47
N ILE A 268 -33.43 8.68 15.69
CA ILE A 268 -33.89 7.72 14.69
C ILE A 268 -33.88 6.30 15.25
N THR A 269 -34.80 5.47 14.77
CA THR A 269 -34.95 4.07 15.21
C THR A 269 -33.98 3.10 14.51
N ASP A 270 -33.32 3.55 13.46
CA ASP A 270 -32.46 2.72 12.63
C ASP A 270 -31.36 3.53 11.95
N HIS A 271 -30.11 3.16 12.18
CA HIS A 271 -28.93 3.70 11.50
C HIS A 271 -28.47 2.71 10.43
N THR A 272 -28.44 3.13 9.16
CA THR A 272 -28.11 2.25 8.04
C THR A 272 -26.74 2.58 7.45
N PHE A 273 -25.89 1.56 7.39
CA PHE A 273 -24.54 1.62 6.85
C PHE A 273 -24.44 0.71 5.63
N LEU A 274 -24.05 1.24 4.48
CA LEU A 274 -23.83 0.46 3.26
C LEU A 274 -22.41 -0.08 3.27
N LEU A 275 -22.27 -1.33 2.83
CA LEU A 275 -20.99 -2.00 2.72
C LEU A 275 -20.50 -1.96 1.26
N CYS A 276 -21.31 -2.51 0.36
CA CYS A 276 -20.94 -2.70 -1.03
C CYS A 276 -22.17 -2.98 -1.89
N ALA A 277 -22.01 -2.78 -3.20
CA ALA A 277 -22.94 -3.21 -4.21
C ALA A 277 -22.60 -4.64 -4.69
N GLY A 278 -23.55 -5.24 -5.40
CA GLY A 278 -23.44 -6.59 -5.95
C GLY A 278 -24.00 -7.66 -5.01
N THR A 279 -23.93 -8.91 -5.45
CA THR A 279 -24.41 -10.04 -4.66
C THR A 279 -23.41 -10.35 -3.54
N VAL A 280 -23.87 -10.30 -2.28
CA VAL A 280 -23.07 -10.62 -1.10
C VAL A 280 -23.50 -11.95 -0.52
N ALA A 281 -22.56 -12.86 -0.29
CA ALA A 281 -22.82 -14.17 0.28
C ALA A 281 -22.95 -14.11 1.81
N SER A 282 -22.09 -13.35 2.48
CA SER A 282 -22.17 -13.14 3.93
C SER A 282 -21.51 -11.84 4.40
N ILE A 283 -21.97 -11.37 5.56
CA ILE A 283 -21.41 -10.26 6.32
C ILE A 283 -21.19 -10.79 7.75
N THR A 284 -19.96 -10.72 8.23
CA THR A 284 -19.56 -11.23 9.56
C THR A 284 -18.65 -10.23 10.26
N GLU A 285 -18.38 -10.45 11.56
CA GLU A 285 -17.42 -9.67 12.35
C GLU A 285 -17.61 -8.14 12.24
N VAL A 286 -18.85 -7.68 12.40
CA VAL A 286 -19.17 -6.25 12.46
C VAL A 286 -18.41 -5.65 13.63
N GLN A 287 -17.65 -4.59 13.36
CA GLN A 287 -16.89 -3.85 14.35
C GLN A 287 -17.26 -2.37 14.32
N ILE A 288 -17.20 -1.75 15.50
CA ILE A 288 -17.35 -0.32 15.72
C ILE A 288 -16.04 0.17 16.31
N ASP A 289 -15.36 1.07 15.60
CA ASP A 289 -14.08 1.66 15.99
C ASP A 289 -12.99 0.63 16.35
N GLY A 290 -12.97 -0.48 15.59
CA GLY A 290 -12.04 -1.60 15.74
C GLY A 290 -12.48 -2.71 16.71
N PHE A 291 -13.59 -2.53 17.44
CA PHE A 291 -14.06 -3.47 18.46
C PHE A 291 -15.32 -4.21 17.99
N PRO A 292 -15.52 -5.51 18.33
CA PRO A 292 -16.71 -6.25 17.94
C PRO A 292 -18.00 -5.58 18.42
N ALA A 293 -18.94 -5.37 17.49
CA ALA A 293 -20.25 -4.83 17.81
C ALA A 293 -21.11 -5.89 18.53
N PRO A 294 -21.90 -5.52 19.56
CA PRO A 294 -22.86 -6.43 20.16
C PRO A 294 -23.89 -6.91 19.12
N SER A 295 -24.06 -8.21 18.95
CA SER A 295 -24.99 -8.77 17.94
C SER A 295 -26.47 -8.41 18.20
N THR A 296 -26.80 -7.93 19.41
CA THR A 296 -28.15 -7.50 19.78
C THR A 296 -28.53 -6.13 19.22
N ILE A 297 -27.57 -5.32 18.78
CA ILE A 297 -27.82 -3.93 18.36
C ILE A 297 -27.81 -3.74 16.84
N TYR A 298 -27.58 -4.80 16.05
CA TYR A 298 -27.56 -4.70 14.59
C TYR A 298 -28.17 -5.90 13.89
N THR A 299 -28.61 -5.67 12.65
CA THR A 299 -29.02 -6.70 11.69
C THR A 299 -28.22 -6.53 10.40
N VAL A 300 -27.69 -7.63 9.87
CA VAL A 300 -27.02 -7.64 8.56
C VAL A 300 -28.01 -8.02 7.46
N ARG A 301 -27.93 -7.35 6.31
CA ARG A 301 -28.81 -7.58 5.15
C ARG A 301 -27.99 -7.82 3.88
N PRO A 302 -27.36 -9.01 3.73
CA PRO A 302 -26.64 -9.38 2.51
C PRO A 302 -27.58 -9.68 1.33
N ASP A 303 -28.87 -9.87 1.59
CA ASP A 303 -29.93 -10.11 0.61
C ASP A 303 -30.33 -8.85 -0.19
N LEU A 304 -29.91 -7.68 0.27
CA LEU A 304 -30.17 -6.40 -0.38
C LEU A 304 -28.97 -5.98 -1.23
N ASN A 305 -29.24 -5.25 -2.32
CA ASN A 305 -28.22 -4.60 -3.13
C ASN A 305 -28.53 -3.09 -3.16
N PRO A 306 -27.71 -2.22 -2.55
CA PRO A 306 -26.46 -2.54 -1.85
C PRO A 306 -26.68 -3.29 -0.52
N ALA A 307 -25.69 -4.10 -0.17
CA ALA A 307 -25.62 -4.84 1.09
C ALA A 307 -25.35 -3.86 2.24
N ARG A 308 -26.01 -4.08 3.37
CA ARG A 308 -26.03 -3.09 4.46
C ARG A 308 -26.10 -3.71 5.86
N ILE A 309 -25.70 -2.90 6.84
CA ILE A 309 -25.84 -3.15 8.28
C ILE A 309 -26.84 -2.12 8.81
N ILE A 310 -27.81 -2.57 9.58
CA ILE A 310 -28.83 -1.72 10.19
C ILE A 310 -28.71 -1.84 11.70
N PHE A 311 -28.32 -0.77 12.38
CA PHE A 311 -28.34 -0.69 13.84
C PHE A 311 -29.69 -0.16 14.30
N ASN A 312 -30.28 -0.72 15.37
CA ASN A 312 -31.56 -0.26 15.94
C ASN A 312 -31.42 0.94 16.89
N GLU A 313 -30.19 1.36 17.12
CA GLU A 313 -29.78 2.55 17.88
C GLU A 313 -28.45 3.06 17.31
N SER A 314 -27.93 4.18 17.80
CA SER A 314 -26.64 4.68 17.31
C SER A 314 -25.54 3.66 17.63
N PRO A 315 -24.57 3.41 16.72
CA PRO A 315 -23.59 2.35 16.97
C PRO A 315 -22.69 2.70 18.16
N TRP A 316 -22.61 1.78 19.11
CA TRP A 316 -21.77 1.90 20.29
C TRP A 316 -21.00 0.62 20.58
N VAL A 317 -19.87 0.76 21.26
CA VAL A 317 -19.09 -0.35 21.80
C VAL A 317 -18.61 -0.05 23.21
N LYS A 318 -18.51 -1.08 24.05
CA LYS A 318 -17.86 -0.95 25.36
C LYS A 318 -16.36 -1.08 25.18
N LYS A 319 -15.63 -0.02 25.49
CA LYS A 319 -14.17 -0.02 25.57
C LYS A 319 -13.75 0.04 27.02
N TYR A 320 -12.58 -0.52 27.31
CA TYR A 320 -11.93 -0.23 28.58
C TYR A 320 -11.44 1.22 28.56
N ALA A 321 -11.71 1.95 29.65
CA ALA A 321 -11.18 3.29 29.82
C ALA A 321 -9.64 3.26 29.82
N GLU A 322 -9.02 4.39 29.51
CA GLU A 322 -7.55 4.50 29.50
C GLU A 322 -6.93 4.44 30.90
N ALA A 323 -7.71 4.76 31.93
CA ALA A 323 -7.25 4.81 33.32
C ALA A 323 -7.95 3.76 34.20
N THR A 324 -7.19 3.17 35.12
CA THR A 324 -7.75 2.37 36.21
C THR A 324 -8.47 3.28 37.20
N ARG A 325 -9.52 2.74 37.83
CA ARG A 325 -10.24 3.34 38.96
C ARG A 325 -10.14 2.40 40.16
N PHE A 326 -10.23 2.97 41.36
CA PHE A 326 -10.31 2.21 42.59
C PHE A 326 -11.74 2.23 43.13
N LEU A 327 -12.24 1.05 43.48
CA LEU A 327 -13.51 0.87 44.16
C LEU A 327 -13.24 0.29 45.55
N GLN A 328 -13.55 1.08 46.56
CA GLN A 328 -13.66 0.60 47.94
C GLN A 328 -15.03 -0.01 48.16
N MET A 329 -15.10 -1.33 48.10
CA MET A 329 -16.31 -2.10 48.25
C MET A 329 -16.50 -2.48 49.73
N GLN A 330 -17.47 -1.81 50.36
CA GLN A 330 -17.84 -1.96 51.76
C GLN A 330 -18.57 -3.28 52.02
N PHE A 331 -18.33 -3.90 53.17
CA PHE A 331 -19.17 -4.98 53.67
C PHE A 331 -20.53 -4.43 54.13
N ASP A 332 -21.55 -5.28 54.12
CA ASP A 332 -22.93 -4.85 54.38
C ASP A 332 -23.63 -5.63 55.51
N GLY A 333 -22.90 -6.49 56.22
CA GLY A 333 -23.45 -7.21 57.36
C GLY A 333 -22.42 -7.86 58.28
N VAL A 334 -22.86 -8.13 59.51
CA VAL A 334 -22.13 -8.99 60.46
C VAL A 334 -22.42 -10.45 60.12
N ALA A 335 -21.38 -11.26 59.99
CA ALA A 335 -21.50 -12.69 59.70
C ALA A 335 -21.79 -13.53 60.95
N SER A 336 -22.29 -14.75 60.76
CA SER A 336 -22.50 -15.71 61.84
C SER A 336 -21.19 -16.07 62.55
N GLY A 337 -21.22 -16.20 63.88
CA GLY A 337 -20.04 -16.57 64.68
C GLY A 337 -19.17 -15.39 65.13
N ASN A 338 -19.59 -14.15 64.84
CA ASN A 338 -18.97 -12.96 65.38
C ASN A 338 -19.13 -12.88 66.92
N THR A 339 -18.01 -12.72 67.63
CA THR A 339 -17.97 -12.46 69.08
C THR A 339 -17.40 -11.07 69.42
N ALA A 340 -16.89 -10.33 68.43
CA ALA A 340 -16.38 -8.97 68.60
C ALA A 340 -17.47 -8.01 69.08
N LEU A 341 -17.08 -7.04 69.90
CA LEU A 341 -17.98 -5.99 70.36
C LEU A 341 -18.15 -4.94 69.26
N GLN A 342 -19.38 -4.50 69.04
CA GLN A 342 -19.74 -3.48 68.06
C GLN A 342 -19.22 -3.80 66.64
N ALA A 343 -19.30 -5.06 66.22
CA ALA A 343 -18.79 -5.54 64.93
C ALA A 343 -19.30 -4.77 63.70
N TYR A 344 -20.47 -4.12 63.78
CA TYR A 344 -21.00 -3.30 62.70
C TYR A 344 -20.15 -2.05 62.41
N ASN A 345 -19.41 -1.54 63.40
CA ASN A 345 -18.51 -0.40 63.22
C ASN A 345 -17.36 -0.71 62.26
N ALA A 346 -16.99 -1.98 62.07
CA ALA A 346 -15.89 -2.35 61.16
C ALA A 346 -16.25 -2.22 59.67
N TYR A 347 -17.53 -2.10 59.32
CA TYR A 347 -17.98 -1.89 57.95
C TYR A 347 -18.86 -0.66 57.74
N ASP A 348 -19.30 0.00 58.82
CA ASP A 348 -20.03 1.27 58.77
C ASP A 348 -19.06 2.45 58.86
N ALA A 349 -18.52 2.88 57.72
CA ALA A 349 -17.55 3.96 57.63
C ALA A 349 -18.09 5.35 58.02
N ALA A 350 -19.40 5.50 58.26
CA ALA A 350 -20.01 6.79 58.58
C ALA A 350 -19.69 7.27 60.02
N ASP A 351 -19.27 6.37 60.91
CA ASP A 351 -18.94 6.69 62.31
C ASP A 351 -17.49 6.32 62.67
N LEU A 352 -16.54 7.04 62.07
CA LEU A 352 -15.09 6.94 62.34
C LEU A 352 -14.70 7.16 63.81
N ALA A 353 -15.62 7.61 64.66
CA ALA A 353 -15.41 7.75 66.10
C ALA A 353 -15.62 6.43 66.86
N THR A 354 -15.97 5.34 66.15
CA THR A 354 -16.28 4.04 66.73
C THR A 354 -15.52 2.94 65.99
N ALA A 355 -15.15 1.87 66.69
CA ALA A 355 -14.40 0.75 66.13
C ALA A 355 -14.99 -0.57 66.63
N ALA A 356 -14.80 -1.66 65.88
CA ALA A 356 -15.10 -2.99 66.39
C ALA A 356 -13.96 -3.46 67.29
N GLU A 357 -14.28 -3.88 68.51
CA GLU A 357 -13.29 -4.32 69.49
C GLU A 357 -13.19 -5.84 69.52
N ILE A 358 -11.99 -6.36 69.29
CA ILE A 358 -11.65 -7.78 69.41
C ILE A 358 -10.68 -7.96 70.58
N LYS A 359 -11.01 -8.86 71.51
CA LYS A 359 -10.18 -9.17 72.70
C LYS A 359 -10.34 -10.60 73.17
N GLN A 360 -9.59 -11.00 74.20
CA GLN A 360 -9.78 -12.29 74.84
C GLN A 360 -11.22 -12.43 75.40
N GLY A 361 -11.94 -13.47 74.96
CA GLY A 361 -13.36 -13.69 75.26
C GLY A 361 -14.32 -13.20 74.17
N ASN A 362 -13.91 -12.19 73.39
CA ASN A 362 -14.63 -11.62 72.24
C ASN A 362 -13.67 -11.60 71.03
N ASN A 363 -13.19 -12.79 70.67
CA ASN A 363 -11.97 -12.95 69.88
C ASN A 363 -12.17 -13.08 68.37
N VAL A 364 -13.40 -12.94 67.87
CA VAL A 364 -13.72 -13.12 66.45
C VAL A 364 -14.56 -11.96 65.95
N LEU A 365 -14.00 -11.13 65.06
CA LEU A 365 -14.78 -10.25 64.21
C LEU A 365 -15.11 -11.00 62.92
N ALA A 366 -16.38 -11.12 62.57
CA ALA A 366 -16.81 -11.73 61.32
C ALA A 366 -17.80 -10.82 60.60
N ILE A 367 -17.44 -10.36 59.41
CA ILE A 367 -18.24 -9.45 58.56
C ILE A 367 -18.41 -10.07 57.17
N ALA A 368 -19.51 -9.78 56.49
CA ALA A 368 -19.87 -10.41 55.22
C ALA A 368 -20.28 -9.38 54.16
N GLN A 369 -19.99 -9.74 52.91
CA GLN A 369 -20.53 -9.07 51.74
C GLN A 369 -21.70 -9.88 51.21
N THR A 370 -22.92 -9.41 51.38
CA THR A 370 -24.14 -10.13 51.01
C THR A 370 -24.78 -9.58 49.73
N THR A 371 -24.57 -8.31 49.42
CA THR A 371 -25.08 -7.64 48.23
C THR A 371 -24.27 -8.04 47.00
N VAL A 372 -24.99 -8.48 45.96
CA VAL A 372 -24.43 -8.78 44.64
C VAL A 372 -23.96 -7.47 44.00
N ASN A 373 -22.68 -7.40 43.65
CA ASN A 373 -22.14 -6.24 42.94
C ASN A 373 -22.31 -6.40 41.43
N ALA A 374 -22.81 -5.35 40.77
CA ALA A 374 -22.84 -5.30 39.31
C ALA A 374 -21.41 -5.19 38.77
N PRO A 375 -21.04 -5.90 37.69
CA PRO A 375 -19.75 -5.73 37.05
C PRO A 375 -19.53 -4.28 36.63
N ARG A 376 -18.41 -3.67 37.06
CA ARG A 376 -18.06 -2.27 36.73
C ARG A 376 -16.96 -2.12 35.69
N GLY A 377 -16.28 -3.22 35.34
CA GLY A 377 -15.15 -3.22 34.41
C GLY A 377 -14.31 -4.49 34.53
N GLU A 378 -13.10 -4.48 34.01
CA GLU A 378 -12.15 -5.59 34.22
C GLU A 378 -11.34 -5.33 35.50
N ILE A 379 -11.34 -6.29 36.42
CA ILE A 379 -10.58 -6.19 37.67
C ILE A 379 -9.10 -6.32 37.31
N MET A 380 -8.26 -5.39 37.76
CA MET A 380 -6.81 -5.46 37.60
C MET A 380 -6.16 -6.03 38.85
N LYS A 381 -6.56 -5.51 40.02
CA LYS A 381 -6.11 -5.98 41.33
C LYS A 381 -7.25 -5.94 42.33
N ALA A 382 -7.18 -6.82 43.31
CA ALA A 382 -8.13 -6.86 44.42
C ALA A 382 -7.37 -7.06 45.72
N TYR A 383 -7.57 -6.17 46.68
CA TYR A 383 -7.03 -6.27 48.02
C TYR A 383 -8.17 -6.39 49.03
N LEU A 384 -7.89 -7.05 50.14
CA LEU A 384 -8.61 -6.82 51.38
C LEU A 384 -7.81 -5.81 52.20
N ALA A 385 -8.39 -4.64 52.45
CA ALA A 385 -7.84 -3.64 53.35
C ALA A 385 -8.43 -3.84 54.76
N VAL A 386 -7.56 -3.88 55.76
CA VAL A 386 -7.96 -3.85 57.18
C VAL A 386 -7.19 -2.74 57.89
N GLU A 387 -7.91 -1.74 58.35
CA GLU A 387 -7.43 -0.63 59.16
C GLU A 387 -7.71 -0.89 60.64
N HIS A 388 -6.65 -0.84 61.46
CA HIS A 388 -6.75 -1.16 62.87
C HIS A 388 -5.74 -0.39 63.75
N TRP A 389 -5.98 -0.41 65.05
CA TRP A 389 -5.01 -0.03 66.08
C TRP A 389 -5.15 -0.95 67.30
N GLU A 390 -4.17 -0.92 68.20
CA GLU A 390 -4.11 -1.82 69.36
C GLU A 390 -3.92 -1.05 70.68
N SER A 391 -4.53 -1.50 71.78
CA SER A 391 -4.42 -0.88 73.12
C SER A 391 -3.16 -1.32 73.91
N GLY A 392 -2.00 -0.88 73.42
CA GLY A 392 -0.68 -1.09 74.05
C GLY A 392 0.31 -1.91 73.22
N ASN A 393 1.53 -2.14 73.72
CA ASN A 393 2.55 -2.92 73.02
C ASN A 393 2.40 -4.43 73.29
N PHE A 394 2.13 -5.23 72.24
CA PHE A 394 1.97 -6.68 72.32
C PHE A 394 3.23 -7.39 71.80
N LEU A 395 3.93 -8.14 72.66
CA LEU A 395 5.08 -8.95 72.20
C LEU A 395 4.65 -10.32 71.64
N SER A 396 3.53 -10.88 72.08
CA SER A 396 3.13 -12.27 71.80
C SER A 396 1.84 -12.45 70.99
N ASP A 397 0.90 -11.51 71.02
CA ASP A 397 -0.44 -11.71 70.44
C ASP A 397 -0.51 -11.32 68.96
N ARG A 398 -1.45 -11.91 68.22
CA ARG A 398 -1.63 -11.67 66.78
C ARG A 398 -3.10 -11.79 66.38
N VAL A 399 -3.52 -11.02 65.38
CA VAL A 399 -4.83 -11.18 64.73
C VAL A 399 -4.65 -11.86 63.39
N LYS A 400 -5.27 -13.03 63.25
CA LYS A 400 -5.31 -13.80 62.00
C LYS A 400 -6.43 -13.29 61.13
N VAL A 401 -6.17 -13.05 59.84
CA VAL A 401 -7.19 -12.66 58.87
C VAL A 401 -7.48 -13.83 57.96
N SER A 402 -8.75 -14.19 57.82
CA SER A 402 -9.21 -15.22 56.89
C SER A 402 -10.40 -14.76 56.07
N VAL A 403 -10.52 -15.30 54.86
CA VAL A 403 -11.61 -15.02 53.92
C VAL A 403 -12.29 -16.34 53.55
N SER A 404 -13.63 -16.37 53.57
CA SER A 404 -14.38 -17.59 53.27
C SER A 404 -14.09 -18.09 51.86
N GLY A 405 -13.74 -19.38 51.74
CA GLY A 405 -13.30 -20.01 50.49
C GLY A 405 -11.80 -19.86 50.16
N LEU A 406 -11.08 -18.95 50.82
CA LEU A 406 -9.61 -18.84 50.73
C LEU A 406 -8.87 -19.42 51.93
N GLY A 407 -9.50 -19.38 53.11
CA GLY A 407 -8.83 -19.69 54.36
C GLY A 407 -8.02 -18.49 54.86
N ASP A 408 -6.88 -18.75 55.49
CA ASP A 408 -6.06 -17.72 56.12
C ASP A 408 -5.27 -16.95 55.07
N VAL A 409 -5.50 -15.64 54.98
CA VAL A 409 -4.85 -14.75 54.01
C VAL A 409 -3.64 -14.03 54.60
N GLY A 410 -3.53 -13.95 55.92
CA GLY A 410 -2.36 -13.42 56.59
C GLY A 410 -2.61 -13.02 58.05
N TRP A 411 -1.74 -12.16 58.56
CA TRP A 411 -1.78 -11.62 59.91
C TRP A 411 -1.78 -10.10 59.82
N LEU A 412 -2.48 -9.43 60.74
CA LEU A 412 -2.36 -7.98 60.89
C LEU A 412 -0.93 -7.61 61.32
N SER A 413 -0.35 -6.62 60.66
CA SER A 413 0.96 -6.07 61.02
C SER A 413 0.87 -5.36 62.36
N ARG A 414 1.93 -5.47 63.15
CA ARG A 414 2.02 -4.78 64.44
C ARG A 414 2.45 -3.32 64.23
N PRO A 415 1.95 -2.38 65.04
CA PRO A 415 2.58 -1.08 65.19
C PRO A 415 4.06 -1.24 65.56
N ASN A 416 4.93 -0.32 65.12
CA ASN A 416 6.36 -0.43 65.40
C ASN A 416 6.57 -0.30 66.92
N PRO A 417 7.32 -1.21 67.59
CA PRO A 417 7.59 -1.10 69.02
C PRO A 417 8.25 0.23 69.45
N ALA A 418 8.87 0.95 68.50
CA ALA A 418 9.49 2.25 68.70
C ALA A 418 8.53 3.44 68.48
N ASP A 419 7.28 3.22 68.08
CA ASP A 419 6.25 4.26 68.01
C ASP A 419 5.86 4.65 69.45
N VAL A 420 6.56 5.66 69.99
CA VAL A 420 6.30 6.18 71.33
C VAL A 420 4.92 6.85 71.33
N VAL A 421 4.07 6.49 72.30
CA VAL A 421 2.81 7.19 72.59
C VAL A 421 3.13 8.64 72.97
N SER A 422 3.15 9.52 71.99
CA SER A 422 3.18 10.96 72.20
C SER A 422 1.76 11.39 72.56
N LEU A 423 1.53 11.78 73.81
CA LEU A 423 0.26 12.37 74.26
C LEU A 423 -0.08 13.68 73.52
N ASP A 424 0.90 14.27 72.82
CA ASP A 424 0.76 15.46 71.96
C ASP A 424 0.95 15.11 70.48
N ALA A 425 0.77 13.84 70.07
CA ALA A 425 0.63 13.57 68.65
C ALA A 425 -0.69 14.19 68.20
N ASP A 426 -0.61 15.40 67.61
CA ASP A 426 -1.56 15.79 66.58
C ASP A 426 -1.67 14.57 65.67
N VAL A 427 -2.82 13.91 65.72
CA VAL A 427 -3.16 12.87 64.77
C VAL A 427 -3.17 13.61 63.45
N ASP A 428 -2.07 13.49 62.73
CA ASP A 428 -1.91 14.08 61.41
C ASP A 428 -2.84 13.30 60.48
N VAL A 429 -4.13 13.65 60.55
CA VAL A 429 -5.13 13.36 59.52
C VAL A 429 -4.95 14.38 58.38
N ASP A 430 -3.74 14.89 58.12
CA ASP A 430 -3.45 15.63 56.87
C ASP A 430 -3.26 14.64 55.71
N HIS A 431 -4.27 13.81 55.47
CA HIS A 431 -4.71 13.57 54.10
C HIS A 431 -6.24 13.66 54.11
N GLY A 432 -6.73 14.91 54.11
CA GLY A 432 -8.09 15.24 53.73
C GLY A 432 -8.35 14.90 52.27
N HIS A 433 -8.25 13.63 51.88
CA HIS A 433 -9.20 13.09 50.94
C HIS A 433 -10.47 12.90 51.75
N VAL A 434 -11.42 13.82 51.58
CA VAL A 434 -12.80 13.49 51.90
C VAL A 434 -13.11 12.28 51.02
N HIS A 435 -12.93 11.07 51.57
CA HIS A 435 -13.40 9.84 50.97
C HIS A 435 -14.91 10.00 50.94
N GLU A 436 -15.44 10.41 49.79
CA GLU A 436 -16.88 10.36 49.58
C GLU A 436 -17.24 8.87 49.66
N ILE A 437 -17.92 8.51 50.74
CA ILE A 437 -18.19 7.12 51.11
C ILE A 437 -19.02 6.49 49.99
N GLY A 438 -18.47 5.46 49.33
CA GLY A 438 -19.05 4.84 48.14
C GLY A 438 -18.68 5.48 46.79
N GLY A 439 -17.75 6.45 46.79
CA GLY A 439 -17.27 7.15 45.60
C GLY A 439 -16.07 6.48 44.92
N GLU A 440 -16.10 6.42 43.60
CA GLU A 440 -14.93 6.07 42.78
C GLU A 440 -13.87 7.16 42.93
N HIS A 441 -12.60 6.78 43.11
CA HIS A 441 -11.50 7.72 43.23
C HIS A 441 -10.28 7.28 42.42
N VAL A 442 -9.43 8.25 42.10
CA VAL A 442 -8.16 8.06 41.38
C VAL A 442 -7.05 8.25 42.41
N HIS A 443 -6.26 7.20 42.66
CA HIS A 443 -5.05 7.31 43.49
C HIS A 443 -3.84 7.68 42.63
N ASP A 444 -3.03 8.62 43.12
CA ASP A 444 -1.67 8.86 42.61
C ASP A 444 -0.66 8.18 43.55
N PHE A 445 -0.23 6.98 43.19
CA PHE A 445 0.75 6.20 43.97
C PHE A 445 2.21 6.52 43.62
N THR A 446 2.51 7.66 43.00
CA THR A 446 3.91 8.06 42.70
C THR A 446 4.75 8.41 43.93
N GLN A 447 4.20 8.36 45.15
CA GLN A 447 5.00 8.47 46.37
C GLN A 447 5.50 7.09 46.86
N PRO A 448 6.82 6.89 47.05
CA PRO A 448 7.36 5.63 47.51
C PRO A 448 6.95 5.36 48.96
N THR A 449 6.15 4.32 49.17
CA THR A 449 5.97 3.70 50.49
C THR A 449 7.30 3.07 50.91
N VAL A 450 7.81 3.49 52.08
CA VAL A 450 9.05 2.98 52.66
C VAL A 450 8.86 1.50 53.02
N ALA A 451 9.36 0.61 52.16
CA ALA A 451 9.52 -0.79 52.49
C ALA A 451 10.59 -0.92 53.60
N VAL A 452 10.17 -1.25 54.81
CA VAL A 452 11.07 -1.61 55.91
C VAL A 452 11.66 -2.99 55.62
N SER A 453 12.82 -3.02 54.94
CA SER A 453 13.63 -4.23 54.84
C SER A 453 14.24 -4.53 56.21
N VAL A 454 13.98 -5.72 56.76
CA VAL A 454 14.62 -6.24 57.97
C VAL A 454 16.14 -6.33 57.73
N ALA A 455 16.90 -5.43 58.34
CA ALA A 455 18.35 -5.43 58.28
C ALA A 455 18.95 -6.34 59.36
N THR A 456 19.54 -7.46 58.93
CA THR A 456 20.48 -8.24 59.75
C THR A 456 21.73 -7.39 60.00
N GLN A 457 21.91 -6.97 61.24
CA GLN A 457 23.03 -6.13 61.69
C GLN A 457 24.30 -6.98 61.86
N VAL A 458 25.36 -6.73 61.06
CA VAL A 458 26.74 -7.04 61.44
C VAL A 458 27.52 -5.72 61.39
N ALA A 459 28.10 -5.38 62.54
CA ALA A 459 28.76 -4.12 62.83
C ALA A 459 30.06 -3.91 62.01
N THR A 460 30.33 -2.68 61.57
CA THR A 460 31.33 -1.76 62.18
C THR A 460 31.54 -0.47 61.35
N THR A 461 31.51 0.66 62.06
CA THR A 461 32.22 1.96 61.86
C THR A 461 32.01 2.84 60.61
N ASN A 462 31.42 4.02 60.87
CA ASN A 462 31.42 5.32 60.15
C ASN A 462 32.83 5.76 59.63
N PRO A 463 33.02 6.70 58.65
CA PRO A 463 32.24 7.95 58.50
C PRO A 463 31.90 8.49 57.08
N ALA A 464 30.80 9.25 57.05
CA ALA A 464 30.53 10.48 56.28
C ALA A 464 30.48 10.45 54.73
N HIS A 465 29.25 10.55 54.18
CA HIS A 465 29.00 11.24 52.91
C HIS A 465 27.67 11.99 52.93
N THR A 466 27.74 13.31 52.72
CA THR A 466 26.65 14.23 52.44
C THR A 466 26.21 14.12 50.98
N HIS A 467 24.93 13.87 50.73
CA HIS A 467 24.30 14.10 49.42
C HIS A 467 23.00 14.88 49.58
N THR A 468 23.03 16.12 49.11
CA THR A 468 21.87 16.92 48.70
C THR A 468 21.34 16.34 47.39
N GLY A 469 20.16 15.70 47.41
CA GLY A 469 19.47 15.24 46.22
C GLY A 469 18.33 16.18 45.86
N SER A 470 18.46 16.91 44.75
CA SER A 470 17.32 17.50 44.04
C SER A 470 16.77 16.44 43.09
N GLY A 471 15.56 15.93 43.36
CA GLY A 471 14.87 15.01 42.46
C GLY A 471 14.29 15.76 41.26
N GLY A 472 14.89 15.58 40.08
CA GLY A 472 14.28 15.91 38.80
C GLY A 472 13.57 14.66 38.25
N THR A 473 12.34 14.84 37.80
CA THR A 473 11.46 13.78 37.28
C THR A 473 11.88 13.40 35.85
N GLU A 474 12.26 12.14 35.61
CA GLU A 474 12.52 11.59 34.27
C GLU A 474 11.18 11.23 33.58
N VAL A 475 11.00 11.62 32.31
CA VAL A 475 9.85 11.21 31.47
C VAL A 475 10.38 10.38 30.29
N LEU A 476 10.02 9.10 30.25
CA LEU A 476 10.26 8.19 29.12
C LEU A 476 9.02 8.18 28.21
N SER A 477 9.13 8.76 27.01
CA SER A 477 8.10 8.60 25.97
C SER A 477 8.56 7.60 24.90
N GLN A 478 7.94 6.43 24.84
CA GLN A 478 8.04 5.52 23.68
C GLN A 478 6.80 5.71 22.81
N THR A 479 7.00 5.94 21.52
CA THR A 479 5.95 5.90 20.50
C THR A 479 6.04 4.58 19.75
N SER A 480 4.88 3.97 19.46
CA SER A 480 4.74 2.64 18.89
C SER A 480 5.22 2.55 17.43
N GLU A 481 6.49 2.21 17.26
CA GLU A 481 7.08 1.54 16.10
C GLU A 481 8.45 1.02 16.57
N SER A 482 9.01 0.00 15.92
CA SER A 482 10.19 -0.79 16.36
C SER A 482 11.54 -0.03 16.48
N ASN A 483 11.51 1.29 16.67
CA ASN A 483 12.64 2.18 16.91
C ASN A 483 12.48 2.90 18.26
N SER A 484 13.32 2.59 19.25
CA SER A 484 13.36 3.32 20.51
C SER A 484 14.14 4.64 20.35
N THR A 485 13.51 5.76 20.72
CA THR A 485 14.13 7.10 20.72
C THR A 485 14.22 7.60 22.16
N ILE A 486 15.42 7.97 22.62
CA ILE A 486 15.64 8.50 23.98
C ILE A 486 15.85 10.01 23.90
N TRP A 487 15.11 10.77 24.69
CA TRP A 487 15.27 12.22 24.88
C TRP A 487 15.83 12.52 26.28
N THR A 488 16.82 13.42 26.38
CA THR A 488 17.28 13.93 27.68
C THR A 488 17.58 15.43 27.57
N ASP A 489 17.05 16.23 28.48
CA ASP A 489 17.44 17.62 28.66
C ASP A 489 18.44 17.79 29.83
N ASN A 490 19.11 18.94 29.82
CA ASN A 490 20.27 19.35 30.60
C ASN A 490 20.49 18.69 31.99
N SER A 491 21.16 17.53 32.02
CA SER A 491 22.15 17.21 33.06
C SER A 491 23.01 15.99 32.70
N GLY A 492 24.28 16.23 32.34
CA GLY A 492 25.39 15.30 32.50
C GLY A 492 25.42 14.02 31.63
N SER A 493 26.61 13.69 31.15
CA SER A 493 27.01 12.50 30.38
C SER A 493 26.67 11.11 30.99
N PHE A 494 25.89 11.04 32.08
CA PHE A 494 25.59 9.82 32.83
C PHE A 494 24.23 9.15 32.48
N ALA A 495 23.28 9.88 31.89
CA ALA A 495 21.91 9.36 31.71
C ALA A 495 21.75 8.39 30.53
N VAL A 496 22.35 8.69 29.37
CA VAL A 496 22.30 7.82 28.17
C VAL A 496 22.96 6.46 28.43
N TRP A 497 24.01 6.44 29.25
CA TRP A 497 24.71 5.21 29.65
C TRP A 497 23.79 4.24 30.41
N ARG A 498 22.92 4.73 31.30
CA ARG A 498 22.01 3.87 32.09
C ARG A 498 20.83 3.34 31.27
N GLY A 499 20.31 4.12 30.32
CA GLY A 499 19.21 3.69 29.44
C GLY A 499 19.59 2.52 28.54
N LEU A 500 20.73 2.62 27.85
CA LEU A 500 21.25 1.54 26.99
C LEU A 500 21.76 0.36 27.80
N SER A 501 22.45 0.60 28.93
CA SER A 501 22.86 -0.46 29.86
C SER A 501 21.67 -1.29 30.35
N ARG A 502 20.58 -0.64 30.79
CA ARG A 502 19.37 -1.36 31.21
C ARG A 502 18.74 -2.15 30.07
N TYR A 503 18.72 -1.60 28.85
CA TYR A 503 18.20 -2.32 27.68
C TYR A 503 18.97 -3.64 27.41
N PHE A 504 20.31 -3.62 27.38
CA PHE A 504 21.10 -4.85 27.18
C PHE A 504 21.08 -5.80 28.38
N THR A 505 20.87 -5.27 29.60
CA THR A 505 20.69 -6.12 30.79
C THR A 505 19.34 -6.84 30.75
N SER A 506 18.31 -6.19 30.21
CA SER A 506 16.97 -6.76 30.04
C SER A 506 16.86 -7.69 28.81
N TYR A 507 17.74 -7.54 27.81
CA TYR A 507 17.72 -8.32 26.57
C TYR A 507 19.13 -8.75 26.14
N PRO A 508 19.75 -9.73 26.83
CA PRO A 508 21.15 -10.12 26.60
C PRO A 508 21.42 -10.75 25.23
N ASP A 509 20.38 -11.23 24.52
CA ASP A 509 20.49 -11.87 23.20
C ASP A 509 20.19 -10.92 22.02
N ALA A 510 19.95 -9.63 22.28
CA ALA A 510 19.63 -8.66 21.24
C ALA A 510 20.86 -8.30 20.38
N THR A 511 20.85 -8.66 19.10
CA THR A 511 21.85 -8.19 18.12
C THR A 511 21.40 -6.87 17.48
N LEU A 512 22.24 -5.86 17.64
CA LEU A 512 22.08 -4.50 17.13
C LEU A 512 22.42 -4.45 15.63
N LYS A 513 21.51 -3.95 14.77
CA LYS A 513 21.80 -3.80 13.33
C LYS A 513 22.34 -2.42 12.95
N LYS A 514 21.80 -1.36 13.57
CA LYS A 514 22.11 0.01 13.18
C LYS A 514 21.86 0.98 14.33
N VAL A 515 22.80 1.92 14.52
CA VAL A 515 22.64 3.04 15.46
C VAL A 515 22.84 4.35 14.71
N LYS A 516 21.87 5.25 14.85
CA LYS A 516 21.91 6.60 14.27
C LYS A 516 22.00 7.63 15.39
N ILE A 517 23.00 8.50 15.34
CA ILE A 517 23.19 9.54 16.37
C ILE A 517 23.14 10.91 15.71
N TRP A 518 22.33 11.79 16.30
CA TRP A 518 22.15 13.19 15.92
C TRP A 518 22.52 14.07 17.12
N CYS A 519 23.35 15.09 16.90
CA CYS A 519 23.73 16.03 17.95
C CYS A 519 23.59 17.48 17.44
N GLN A 520 23.09 18.37 18.29
CA GLN A 520 22.95 19.79 17.99
C GLN A 520 23.49 20.65 19.15
N GLY A 521 24.59 21.37 18.91
CA GLY A 521 25.22 22.27 19.87
C GLY A 521 26.54 22.86 19.39
N LEU A 522 26.89 24.05 19.88
CA LEU A 522 28.13 24.77 19.54
C LEU A 522 29.22 24.45 20.59
N GLY A 523 30.39 23.96 20.14
CA GLY A 523 31.64 24.07 20.92
C GLY A 523 32.10 22.89 21.78
N TYR A 524 31.77 21.64 21.44
CA TYR A 524 32.29 20.44 22.13
C TYR A 524 33.07 19.50 21.20
N HIS A 525 34.06 18.78 21.75
CA HIS A 525 34.74 17.69 21.06
C HIS A 525 33.98 16.38 21.36
N CYS A 526 33.46 15.73 20.32
CA CYS A 526 32.74 14.46 20.45
C CYS A 526 33.60 13.33 19.88
N ARG A 527 33.82 12.29 20.68
CA ARG A 527 34.53 11.08 20.27
C ARG A 527 33.64 9.88 20.49
N LEU A 528 33.41 9.10 19.44
CA LEU A 528 32.61 7.89 19.52
C LEU A 528 33.52 6.66 19.61
N LYS A 529 33.28 5.85 20.64
CA LYS A 529 33.93 4.56 20.86
C LYS A 529 32.89 3.44 20.77
N VAL A 530 33.25 2.36 20.10
CA VAL A 530 32.49 1.10 20.03
C VAL A 530 33.42 -0.01 20.48
N ASP A 531 33.05 -0.74 21.54
CA ASP A 531 33.87 -1.77 22.20
C ASP A 531 35.29 -1.29 22.53
N GLY A 532 35.42 -0.04 22.96
CA GLY A 532 36.70 0.60 23.29
C GLY A 532 37.50 1.13 22.10
N ALA A 533 37.16 0.80 20.85
CA ALA A 533 37.80 1.33 19.65
C ALA A 533 37.20 2.68 19.22
N ILE A 534 38.04 3.68 18.92
CA ILE A 534 37.60 5.00 18.44
C ILE A 534 37.25 4.90 16.96
N TYR A 535 35.98 5.10 16.62
CA TYR A 535 35.48 5.02 15.24
C TYR A 535 35.43 6.39 14.54
N GLY A 536 35.46 7.49 15.30
CA GLY A 536 35.55 8.83 14.76
C GLY A 536 35.97 9.84 15.83
N ASP A 537 36.93 10.68 15.49
CA ASP A 537 37.37 11.82 16.29
C ASP A 537 37.17 13.08 15.43
N TYR A 538 36.20 13.90 15.78
CA TYR A 538 35.73 14.98 14.91
C TYR A 538 36.17 16.35 15.46
N PRO A 539 37.21 16.98 14.87
CA PRO A 539 37.71 18.27 15.34
C PRO A 539 36.83 19.45 14.93
N TYR A 540 36.94 20.51 15.73
CA TYR A 540 36.19 21.77 15.70
C TYR A 540 35.98 22.43 14.33
N GLY A 541 34.83 23.08 14.14
CA GLY A 541 34.72 24.27 13.28
C GLY A 541 33.62 24.29 12.21
N ILE A 542 32.76 23.28 12.13
CA ILE A 542 31.67 23.27 11.15
C ILE A 542 30.34 23.46 11.89
N ASN A 543 29.52 24.40 11.43
CA ASN A 543 28.20 24.68 11.98
C ASN A 543 27.24 23.57 11.52
N TRP A 544 27.01 22.56 12.36
CA TRP A 544 26.20 21.39 12.01
C TRP A 544 24.72 21.67 12.28
N ASN A 545 24.02 22.22 11.29
CA ASN A 545 22.59 22.01 11.14
C ASN A 545 22.39 20.78 10.25
N GLY A 546 22.46 19.59 10.85
CA GLY A 546 21.85 18.38 10.30
C GLY A 546 22.69 17.41 9.48
N ALA A 547 23.89 17.03 9.95
CA ALA A 547 24.57 15.85 9.40
C ALA A 547 24.40 14.60 10.29
N GLU A 548 24.15 13.48 9.62
CA GLU A 548 23.88 12.17 10.22
C GLU A 548 25.14 11.30 10.18
N ALA A 549 25.55 10.75 11.33
CA ALA A 549 26.49 9.64 11.36
C ALA A 549 25.68 8.33 11.42
N ILE A 550 25.75 7.55 10.34
CA ILE A 550 25.19 6.20 10.28
C ILE A 550 26.31 5.21 10.53
N ILE A 551 26.20 4.42 11.60
CA ILE A 551 27.18 3.38 11.92
C ILE A 551 26.47 2.04 11.87
N THR A 552 26.90 1.22 10.93
CA THR A 552 26.48 -0.18 10.80
C THR A 552 27.53 -1.04 11.50
N ALA A 553 27.33 -1.33 12.78
CA ALA A 553 28.20 -2.22 13.54
C ALA A 553 27.48 -3.57 13.70
N TYR A 554 28.12 -4.67 13.30
CA TYR A 554 27.45 -5.97 13.23
C TYR A 554 27.35 -6.72 14.57
N VAL A 555 28.16 -6.39 15.57
CA VAL A 555 28.04 -6.87 16.96
C VAL A 555 28.82 -5.88 17.83
N ALA A 556 28.15 -5.15 18.72
CA ALA A 556 28.81 -4.28 19.70
C ALA A 556 28.23 -4.54 21.09
N HIS A 557 29.10 -4.69 22.09
CA HIS A 557 28.71 -4.94 23.49
C HIS A 557 28.66 -3.64 24.30
N GLU A 558 29.41 -2.61 23.89
CA GLU A 558 29.46 -1.30 24.51
C GLU A 558 29.63 -0.19 23.45
N ILE A 559 28.73 0.80 23.44
CA ILE A 559 28.90 2.04 22.66
C ILE A 559 29.06 3.20 23.66
N ARG A 560 30.17 3.93 23.56
CA ARG A 560 30.49 5.05 24.45
C ARG A 560 30.74 6.33 23.64
N LEU A 561 29.94 7.36 23.91
CA LEU A 561 30.18 8.72 23.39
C LEU A 561 30.88 9.55 24.47
N GLU A 562 32.10 10.00 24.21
CA GLU A 562 32.86 10.89 25.09
C GLU A 562 32.73 12.32 24.60
N ILE A 563 32.21 13.21 25.45
CA ILE A 563 32.05 14.64 25.17
C ILE A 563 32.92 15.40 26.16
N ALA A 564 33.94 16.09 25.66
CA ALA A 564 34.86 16.87 26.50
C ALA A 564 34.51 18.37 26.44
N PRO A 565 34.26 19.04 27.59
CA PRO A 565 34.07 20.50 27.61
C PRO A 565 35.36 21.21 27.22
N ASN A 566 35.23 22.33 26.51
CA ASN A 566 36.35 23.19 26.19
C ASN A 566 36.95 23.74 27.49
N GLN A 567 38.27 23.60 27.68
CA GLN A 567 38.98 24.02 28.90
C GLN A 567 39.14 25.56 28.99
N GLY A 568 38.47 26.34 28.15
CA GLY A 568 38.54 27.80 28.21
C GLY A 568 37.41 28.49 27.47
N GLY A 569 36.36 28.88 28.21
CA GLY A 569 35.30 29.77 27.72
C GLY A 569 33.92 29.30 28.16
N GLY A 570 33.26 30.08 29.01
CA GLY A 570 31.85 29.87 29.32
C GLY A 570 31.02 30.01 28.05
N GLY A 571 30.33 28.96 27.67
CA GLY A 571 29.48 28.90 26.49
C GLY A 571 28.24 28.08 26.80
N ASP A 572 27.13 28.53 26.22
CA ASP A 572 25.78 28.00 26.36
C ASP A 572 25.71 26.47 26.18
N GLY A 573 24.92 25.81 27.03
CA GLY A 573 24.86 24.35 27.11
C GLY A 573 24.43 23.66 25.80
N MET A 574 24.85 22.41 25.61
CA MET A 574 24.31 21.54 24.57
C MET A 574 22.78 21.50 24.66
N GLN A 575 22.11 21.64 23.51
CA GLN A 575 20.66 21.64 23.50
C GLN A 575 20.08 20.24 23.31
N PHE A 576 20.62 19.39 22.40
CA PHE A 576 20.00 18.09 22.10
C PHE A 576 20.96 16.99 21.61
N ILE A 577 20.72 15.74 22.05
CA ILE A 577 21.25 14.50 21.45
C ILE A 577 20.07 13.56 21.18
N ARG A 578 19.96 13.05 19.94
CA ARG A 578 18.99 12.02 19.54
C ARG A 578 19.76 10.76 19.12
N ALA A 579 19.41 9.62 19.68
CA ALA A 579 19.89 8.31 19.21
C ALA A 579 18.70 7.43 18.80
N THR A 580 18.79 6.79 17.64
CA THR A 580 17.81 5.82 17.13
C THR A 580 18.49 4.48 16.94
N VAL A 581 17.88 3.43 17.48
CA VAL A 581 18.41 2.06 17.50
C VAL A 581 17.45 1.11 16.78
N GLU A 582 17.97 0.31 15.84
CA GLU A 582 17.21 -0.67 15.06
C GLU A 582 17.64 -2.11 15.45
N ASN A 583 16.69 -2.92 15.94
CA ASN A 583 16.92 -4.27 16.50
C ASN A 583 16.13 -5.39 15.79
N THR A 584 16.54 -6.66 15.99
CA THR A 584 16.14 -7.81 15.14
C THR A 584 15.06 -8.75 15.71
N VAL A 585 14.32 -8.41 16.78
CA VAL A 585 13.36 -9.35 17.38
C VAL A 585 11.92 -9.09 16.93
N GLU A 586 11.46 -9.86 15.95
CA GLU A 586 10.04 -10.05 15.60
C GLU A 586 9.39 -11.00 16.62
N SER A 587 8.94 -10.50 17.77
CA SER A 587 7.89 -11.18 18.54
C SER A 587 7.08 -10.19 19.36
N ALA A 588 5.78 -10.16 19.08
CA ALA A 588 4.80 -9.31 19.71
C ALA A 588 4.69 -9.59 21.21
N VAL A 589 5.12 -8.64 22.03
CA VAL A 589 4.76 -8.54 23.45
C VAL A 589 4.13 -7.17 23.64
N GLY A 590 2.83 -7.16 23.91
CA GLY A 590 2.05 -5.94 24.12
C GLY A 590 2.53 -5.19 25.37
N VAL A 591 2.70 -3.88 25.25
CA VAL A 591 3.08 -2.99 26.33
C VAL A 591 2.07 -1.84 26.39
N THR A 592 1.53 -1.62 27.59
CA THR A 592 0.50 -0.65 27.93
C THR A 592 1.07 0.76 28.06
N THR A 593 0.44 1.75 27.42
CA THR A 593 0.77 3.19 27.53
C THR A 593 0.03 3.85 28.70
N THR A 594 0.73 4.72 29.44
CA THR A 594 0.14 5.72 30.36
C THR A 594 0.59 7.10 29.88
N SER A 595 -0.34 8.00 29.56
CA SER A 595 -0.06 9.35 29.05
C SER A 595 0.18 10.35 30.19
N VAL A 596 1.06 11.35 29.98
CA VAL A 596 1.30 12.48 30.90
C VAL A 596 1.04 13.80 30.17
N THR A 597 0.23 14.65 30.79
CA THR A 597 -0.06 16.03 30.37
C THR A 597 1.07 16.97 30.82
N ALA A 598 1.83 17.54 29.88
CA ALA A 598 2.82 18.57 30.20
C ALA A 598 2.18 19.97 30.21
N SER A 599 2.17 20.62 31.38
CA SER A 599 1.96 22.07 31.48
C SER A 599 3.32 22.77 31.51
N ALA A 600 3.60 23.60 30.51
CA ALA A 600 4.82 24.39 30.44
C ALA A 600 4.65 25.68 31.25
N SER A 601 5.27 25.76 32.43
CA SER A 601 5.45 27.02 33.15
C SER A 601 6.74 27.71 32.67
N ASN A 602 6.62 28.50 31.61
CA ASN A 602 7.67 29.42 31.19
C ASN A 602 7.73 30.59 32.20
N ALA A 603 8.75 30.60 33.05
CA ALA A 603 9.09 31.74 33.88
C ALA A 603 9.72 32.86 33.02
N VAL A 604 8.86 33.70 32.43
CA VAL A 604 9.28 34.97 31.83
C VAL A 604 9.25 36.04 32.90
N ASN A 605 10.44 36.49 33.28
CA ASN A 605 10.68 37.67 34.08
C ASN A 605 10.28 38.91 33.26
N SER A 606 9.08 39.46 33.49
CA SER A 606 8.75 40.81 32.99
C SER A 606 7.82 41.56 33.94
N SER A 607 8.31 42.71 34.37
CA SER A 607 7.66 43.71 35.19
C SER A 607 6.58 44.47 34.41
N ALA A 608 5.51 44.84 35.13
CA ALA A 608 4.55 45.91 34.84
C ALA A 608 3.53 45.72 33.69
N ASN A 609 2.30 45.34 34.03
CA ASN A 609 1.12 46.22 33.99
C ASN A 609 -0.16 45.44 34.32
N SER A 610 -0.90 45.97 35.30
CA SER A 610 -2.22 45.50 35.69
C SER A 610 -3.27 45.76 34.60
N GLY A 611 -3.77 44.70 33.97
CA GLY A 611 -4.92 44.72 33.08
C GLY A 611 -5.81 43.51 33.38
N ALA A 612 -6.88 43.74 34.12
CA ALA A 612 -7.80 42.71 34.59
C ALA A 612 -8.53 42.01 33.43
N VAL A 613 -8.36 40.69 33.31
CA VAL A 613 -9.29 39.81 32.59
C VAL A 613 -10.22 39.18 33.63
N ARG A 614 -11.47 39.63 33.64
CA ARG A 614 -12.55 39.06 34.45
C ARG A 614 -13.01 37.77 33.79
N ASN A 615 -12.71 36.63 34.40
CA ASN A 615 -13.37 35.37 34.10
C ASN A 615 -14.63 35.26 34.97
N THR A 616 -15.75 35.74 34.46
CA THR A 616 -17.08 35.61 35.07
C THR A 616 -17.71 34.30 34.60
N GLY A 617 -17.84 33.32 35.50
CA GLY A 617 -18.68 32.16 35.23
C GLY A 617 -18.31 30.85 35.92
N ILE A 618 -17.92 30.86 37.20
CA ILE A 618 -18.03 29.67 38.05
C ILE A 618 -18.72 30.11 39.33
N GLY A 619 -19.88 29.50 39.59
CA GLY A 619 -20.68 29.75 40.78
C GLY A 619 -19.84 29.55 42.03
N THR A 620 -20.05 30.44 43.00
CA THR A 620 -19.37 30.51 44.29
C THR A 620 -19.34 29.16 45.01
N GLN A 621 -18.28 28.39 44.78
CA GLN A 621 -17.78 27.44 45.75
C GLN A 621 -17.19 28.28 46.88
N VAL A 622 -17.72 28.10 48.08
CA VAL A 622 -17.22 28.73 49.31
C VAL A 622 -15.76 28.31 49.46
N VAL A 623 -14.83 29.22 49.14
CA VAL A 623 -13.42 29.06 49.51
C VAL A 623 -13.39 29.13 51.03
N LYS A 624 -13.30 27.95 51.66
CA LYS A 624 -13.16 27.81 53.10
C LYS A 624 -11.99 28.64 53.58
N SER A 625 -12.24 29.46 54.60
CA SER A 625 -11.23 30.35 55.17
C SER A 625 -10.12 29.51 55.80
N PRO A 626 -8.85 29.97 55.88
CA PRO A 626 -7.82 29.33 56.69
C PRO A 626 -8.23 29.12 58.16
N THR A 627 -9.23 29.87 58.66
CA THR A 627 -9.85 29.62 59.97
C THR A 627 -10.77 28.40 60.01
N ASP A 628 -11.27 27.87 58.90
CA ASP A 628 -12.06 26.62 58.87
C ASP A 628 -11.18 25.40 59.14
N VAL A 629 -9.91 25.41 58.73
CA VAL A 629 -8.93 24.38 59.10
C VAL A 629 -8.67 24.41 60.60
N ARG A 630 -8.61 25.61 61.20
CA ARG A 630 -8.48 25.77 62.66
C ARG A 630 -9.76 25.39 63.41
N THR A 631 -10.93 25.62 62.82
CA THR A 631 -12.23 25.23 63.41
C THR A 631 -12.47 23.72 63.28
N LEU A 632 -11.92 23.05 62.24
CA LEU A 632 -11.92 21.60 62.10
C LEU A 632 -10.90 20.92 63.05
N ALA A 633 -9.73 21.53 63.27
CA ALA A 633 -8.77 21.07 64.28
C ALA A 633 -9.29 21.26 65.72
N GLU A 634 -10.03 22.34 65.99
CA GLU A 634 -10.75 22.53 67.27
C GLU A 634 -12.00 21.65 67.38
N ALA A 635 -12.52 21.14 66.26
CA ALA A 635 -13.55 20.11 66.20
C ALA A 635 -12.97 18.69 66.09
N ASN A 636 -11.77 18.46 66.66
CA ASN A 636 -11.33 17.14 67.06
C ASN A 636 -12.44 16.51 67.91
N ARG A 637 -13.28 15.70 67.25
CA ARG A 637 -14.25 14.85 67.91
C ARG A 637 -13.42 13.90 68.75
N GLY A 638 -13.34 14.19 70.05
CA GLY A 638 -12.71 13.30 71.01
C GLY A 638 -13.35 11.93 70.81
N VAL A 639 -12.59 11.01 70.23
CA VAL A 639 -12.93 9.60 70.33
C VAL A 639 -12.98 9.36 71.84
N ASN A 640 -14.15 9.01 72.38
CA ASN A 640 -14.28 8.62 73.78
C ASN A 640 -13.62 7.24 73.95
N ILE A 641 -12.31 7.18 73.70
CA ILE A 641 -11.44 6.14 74.20
C ILE A 641 -11.42 6.43 75.69
N ASN A 642 -11.90 5.51 76.52
CA ASN A 642 -11.76 5.64 77.96
C ASN A 642 -10.29 6.01 78.26
N ASP A 643 -10.04 7.00 79.12
CA ASP A 643 -8.72 7.54 79.51
C ASP A 643 -7.68 6.50 80.00
N GLN A 644 -8.01 5.20 79.94
CA GLN A 644 -7.19 4.06 80.35
C GLN A 644 -6.49 3.31 79.20
N GLU A 645 -6.80 3.60 77.92
CA GLU A 645 -6.19 2.90 76.78
C GLU A 645 -5.45 3.87 75.87
N ASN A 646 -4.11 3.89 75.94
CA ASN A 646 -3.27 4.66 75.02
C ASN A 646 -3.29 4.01 73.63
N PRO A 647 -3.91 4.60 72.60
CA PRO A 647 -3.94 4.02 71.26
C PRO A 647 -2.54 4.00 70.66
N SER A 648 -2.21 2.92 69.96
CA SER A 648 -1.08 2.90 69.02
C SER A 648 -1.45 3.62 67.73
N ARG A 649 -0.45 3.89 66.87
CA ARG A 649 -0.68 4.43 65.53
C ARG A 649 -1.58 3.48 64.72
N THR A 650 -2.52 4.04 63.96
CA THR A 650 -3.33 3.29 63.01
C THR A 650 -2.48 2.63 61.93
N VAL A 651 -2.75 1.35 61.64
CA VAL A 651 -2.07 0.54 60.63
C VAL A 651 -3.09 0.04 59.61
N VAL A 652 -2.77 0.19 58.32
CA VAL A 652 -3.54 -0.38 57.21
C VAL A 652 -2.79 -1.58 56.66
N ASN A 653 -3.44 -2.75 56.68
CA ASN A 653 -2.92 -3.97 56.05
C ASN A 653 -3.67 -4.25 54.76
N LEU A 654 -2.93 -4.47 53.68
CA LEU A 654 -3.46 -4.89 52.39
C LEU A 654 -3.11 -6.36 52.14
N PHE A 655 -4.12 -7.21 51.99
CA PHE A 655 -3.96 -8.61 51.61
C PHE A 655 -4.31 -8.77 50.13
N ASP A 656 -3.36 -9.15 49.29
CA ASP A 656 -3.59 -9.34 47.86
C ASP A 656 -4.45 -10.59 47.59
N LEU A 657 -5.62 -10.36 47.01
CA LEU A 657 -6.60 -11.37 46.64
C LEU A 657 -6.70 -11.58 45.13
N THR A 658 -5.88 -10.88 44.33
CA THR A 658 -6.04 -10.79 42.87
C THR A 658 -6.14 -12.15 42.19
N ALA A 659 -5.24 -13.09 42.54
CA ALA A 659 -5.24 -14.44 41.99
C ALA A 659 -6.48 -15.27 42.40
N ALA A 660 -7.07 -14.97 43.57
CA ALA A 660 -8.24 -15.67 44.08
C ALA A 660 -9.54 -15.20 43.45
N VAL A 661 -9.64 -13.90 43.14
CA VAL A 661 -10.81 -13.27 42.52
C VAL A 661 -10.99 -13.74 41.08
N ASN A 662 -9.89 -14.03 40.37
CA ASN A 662 -9.89 -14.50 38.98
C ASN A 662 -10.77 -13.62 38.07
N PHE A 663 -10.68 -12.30 38.28
CA PHE A 663 -11.39 -11.27 37.50
C PHE A 663 -12.92 -11.37 37.50
N ASP A 664 -13.51 -12.07 38.48
CA ASP A 664 -14.95 -12.25 38.61
C ASP A 664 -15.55 -11.37 39.71
N TRP A 665 -16.36 -10.38 39.34
CA TRP A 665 -17.08 -9.52 40.29
C TRP A 665 -18.04 -10.30 41.20
N ALA A 666 -18.57 -11.43 40.75
CA ALA A 666 -19.42 -12.28 41.57
C ALA A 666 -18.65 -12.94 42.72
N TRP A 667 -17.31 -13.06 42.59
CA TRP A 667 -16.46 -13.67 43.61
C TRP A 667 -16.58 -13.00 44.97
N PHE A 668 -16.76 -11.67 45.01
CA PHE A 668 -16.86 -10.93 46.26
C PHE A 668 -18.17 -11.16 47.01
N THR A 669 -19.21 -11.63 46.31
CA THR A 669 -20.54 -11.83 46.91
C THR A 669 -20.56 -13.10 47.74
N GLY A 670 -21.16 -13.04 48.93
CA GLY A 670 -21.21 -14.15 49.89
C GLY A 670 -19.88 -14.40 50.60
N ARG A 671 -18.89 -13.52 50.45
CA ARG A 671 -17.61 -13.64 51.15
C ARG A 671 -17.76 -13.14 52.58
N THR A 672 -17.20 -13.90 53.50
CA THR A 672 -17.09 -13.55 54.91
C THR A 672 -15.62 -13.34 55.22
N ILE A 673 -15.31 -12.25 55.90
CA ILE A 673 -13.99 -11.97 56.41
C ILE A 673 -14.04 -12.18 57.91
N GLN A 674 -13.08 -12.95 58.40
CA GLN A 674 -12.98 -13.30 59.80
C GLN A 674 -11.60 -12.89 60.34
N LEU A 675 -11.61 -12.02 61.35
CA LEU A 675 -10.43 -11.58 62.08
C LEU A 675 -10.46 -12.26 63.44
N THR A 676 -9.49 -13.15 63.68
CA THR A 676 -9.44 -13.96 64.91
C THR A 676 -8.26 -13.55 65.76
N TYR A 677 -8.53 -13.05 66.96
CA TYR A 677 -7.53 -12.74 67.96
C TYR A 677 -6.96 -14.02 68.58
N VAL A 678 -5.65 -14.20 68.46
CA VAL A 678 -4.90 -15.35 68.98
C VAL A 678 -3.99 -14.86 70.11
N ASN A 679 -4.41 -15.12 71.35
CA ASN A 679 -3.63 -14.82 72.55
C ASN A 679 -2.67 -15.98 72.85
N THR A 680 -1.39 -15.68 73.08
CA THR A 680 -0.42 -16.70 73.52
C THR A 680 0.16 -16.46 74.93
N ALA A 681 -0.10 -15.31 75.57
CA ALA A 681 0.50 -14.93 76.85
C ALA A 681 -0.46 -14.59 78.01
N GLY A 682 -1.78 -14.59 77.79
CA GLY A 682 -2.79 -14.50 78.86
C GLY A 682 -3.09 -13.09 79.39
N GLU A 683 -2.49 -12.04 78.82
CA GLU A 683 -2.88 -10.65 79.11
C GLU A 683 -4.08 -10.25 78.23
N ALA A 684 -5.12 -9.67 78.83
CA ALA A 684 -6.33 -9.23 78.14
C ALA A 684 -6.12 -7.83 77.56
N ARG A 685 -5.96 -7.77 76.24
CA ARG A 685 -5.75 -6.53 75.50
C ARG A 685 -6.65 -6.52 74.26
N SER A 686 -6.90 -5.33 73.71
CA SER A 686 -7.90 -5.13 72.67
C SER A 686 -7.26 -4.64 71.37
N VAL A 687 -7.75 -5.19 70.25
CA VAL A 687 -7.48 -4.69 68.89
C VAL A 687 -8.76 -4.07 68.37
N PHE A 688 -8.68 -2.82 67.93
CA PHE A 688 -9.79 -2.06 67.42
C PHE A 688 -9.68 -2.03 65.89
N ILE A 689 -10.69 -2.59 65.23
CA ILE A 689 -10.81 -2.57 63.77
C ILE A 689 -11.65 -1.34 63.43
N LEU A 690 -11.00 -0.35 62.85
CA LEU A 690 -11.64 0.88 62.40
C LEU A 690 -12.46 0.59 61.16
N HIS A 691 -11.85 -0.12 60.21
CA HIS A 691 -12.47 -0.33 58.91
C HIS A 691 -11.91 -1.58 58.21
N ALA A 692 -12.77 -2.34 57.56
CA ALA A 692 -12.37 -3.38 56.62
C ALA A 692 -13.21 -3.27 55.34
N PHE A 693 -12.57 -3.38 54.18
CA PHE A 693 -13.22 -3.33 52.87
C PHE A 693 -12.40 -4.07 51.81
N PHE A 694 -13.03 -4.39 50.69
CA PHE A 694 -12.29 -4.81 49.50
C PHE A 694 -11.88 -3.56 48.70
N ASP A 695 -10.60 -3.43 48.40
CA ASP A 695 -10.08 -2.36 47.55
C ASP A 695 -9.76 -2.93 46.17
N ILE A 696 -10.54 -2.54 45.18
CA ILE A 696 -10.54 -3.16 43.85
C ILE A 696 -10.05 -2.12 42.84
N GLU A 697 -8.88 -2.36 42.28
CA GLU A 697 -8.40 -1.64 41.10
C GLU A 697 -9.04 -2.29 39.87
N TYR A 698 -9.78 -1.53 39.07
CA TYR A 698 -10.43 -2.02 37.85
C TYR A 698 -10.35 -1.00 36.73
N VAL A 699 -10.43 -1.46 35.48
CA VAL A 699 -10.59 -0.58 34.32
C VAL A 699 -12.07 -0.52 33.98
N PRO A 700 -12.74 0.64 34.15
CA PRO A 700 -14.16 0.75 33.86
C PRO A 700 -14.43 0.52 32.38
N THR A 701 -15.56 -0.09 32.07
CA THR A 701 -16.04 -0.14 30.69
C THR A 701 -16.81 1.13 30.37
N GLU A 702 -16.33 1.90 29.40
CA GLU A 702 -16.99 3.09 28.88
C GLU A 702 -17.72 2.77 27.58
N VAL A 703 -18.92 3.31 27.43
CA VAL A 703 -19.68 3.20 26.18
C VAL A 703 -19.18 4.28 25.23
N VAL A 704 -18.52 3.85 24.17
CA VAL A 704 -18.00 4.73 23.11
C VAL A 704 -18.93 4.63 21.90
N TRP A 705 -19.54 5.74 21.55
CA TRP A 705 -20.36 5.88 20.34
C TRP A 705 -19.43 6.20 19.16
N SER A 706 -19.57 5.47 18.05
CA SER A 706 -18.74 5.71 16.87
C SER A 706 -19.42 5.29 15.58
N ASP A 707 -19.28 6.14 14.59
CA ASP A 707 -19.73 5.91 13.21
C ASP A 707 -18.72 5.09 12.39
N LYS A 708 -17.55 4.76 12.94
CA LYS A 708 -16.52 3.97 12.25
C LYS A 708 -16.88 2.49 12.26
N VAL A 709 -17.86 2.14 11.45
CA VAL A 709 -18.33 0.76 11.31
C VAL A 709 -17.57 0.06 10.19
N THR A 710 -17.01 -1.12 10.50
CA THR A 710 -16.40 -2.03 9.53
C THR A 710 -17.01 -3.42 9.64
N ALA A 711 -16.92 -4.23 8.59
CA ALA A 711 -17.32 -5.63 8.66
C ALA A 711 -16.53 -6.50 7.69
N VAL A 712 -16.41 -7.78 7.99
CA VAL A 712 -15.87 -8.77 7.05
C VAL A 712 -16.94 -9.14 6.03
N VAL A 713 -16.64 -8.91 4.76
CA VAL A 713 -17.57 -9.18 3.66
C VAL A 713 -17.03 -10.29 2.76
N ILE A 714 -17.93 -11.22 2.43
CA ILE A 714 -17.72 -12.23 1.40
C ILE A 714 -18.74 -11.96 0.30
N GLY A 715 -18.29 -11.35 -0.79
CA GLY A 715 -19.01 -11.24 -2.05
C GLY A 715 -19.28 -12.62 -2.67
N HIS A 716 -20.17 -12.67 -3.66
CA HIS A 716 -20.57 -13.94 -4.25
C HIS A 716 -19.43 -14.62 -5.03
N ASP A 717 -19.21 -15.91 -4.77
CA ASP A 717 -18.09 -16.67 -5.37
C ASP A 717 -18.19 -16.81 -6.90
N GLN A 718 -19.39 -16.67 -7.47
CA GLN A 718 -19.62 -16.81 -8.92
C GLN A 718 -18.87 -15.77 -9.78
N VAL A 719 -18.42 -14.66 -9.20
CA VAL A 719 -17.64 -13.62 -9.91
C VAL A 719 -16.17 -13.58 -9.47
N SER A 720 -15.71 -14.53 -8.66
CA SER A 720 -14.32 -14.55 -8.17
C SER A 720 -13.30 -14.97 -9.23
N SER A 721 -13.75 -15.49 -10.37
CA SER A 721 -12.88 -15.75 -11.54
C SER A 721 -12.72 -14.47 -12.37
N PRO A 722 -11.50 -14.06 -12.75
CA PRO A 722 -11.28 -12.75 -13.37
C PRO A 722 -12.08 -12.49 -14.65
N GLU A 723 -12.26 -13.49 -15.50
CA GLU A 723 -13.04 -13.38 -16.73
C GLU A 723 -14.54 -13.20 -16.46
N LEU A 724 -15.07 -13.80 -15.40
CA LEU A 724 -16.48 -13.66 -15.03
C LEU A 724 -16.75 -12.27 -14.47
N LEU A 725 -15.82 -11.71 -13.69
CA LEU A 725 -15.91 -10.33 -13.24
C LEU A 725 -15.84 -9.34 -14.41
N ILE A 726 -14.89 -9.53 -15.33
CA ILE A 726 -14.77 -8.70 -16.54
C ILE A 726 -16.06 -8.78 -17.36
N THR A 727 -16.59 -9.99 -17.58
CA THR A 727 -17.87 -10.21 -18.28
C THR A 727 -19.01 -9.50 -17.57
N HIS A 728 -19.06 -9.57 -16.23
CA HIS A 728 -20.07 -8.89 -15.44
C HIS A 728 -19.99 -7.38 -15.63
N LEU A 729 -18.82 -6.75 -15.42
CA LEU A 729 -18.64 -5.31 -15.59
C LEU A 729 -19.00 -4.84 -17.01
N LEU A 730 -18.57 -5.59 -18.03
CA LEU A 730 -18.88 -5.27 -19.42
C LEU A 730 -20.39 -5.33 -19.71
N THR A 731 -21.07 -6.37 -19.25
CA THR A 731 -22.49 -6.60 -19.58
C THR A 731 -23.45 -5.79 -18.71
N THR A 732 -23.16 -5.62 -17.42
CA THR A 732 -24.09 -4.98 -16.47
C THR A 732 -23.82 -3.50 -16.28
N ARG A 733 -22.56 -3.04 -16.38
CA ARG A 733 -22.19 -1.64 -16.16
C ARG A 733 -21.87 -0.90 -17.45
N ALA A 734 -21.13 -1.51 -18.38
CA ALA A 734 -20.86 -0.90 -19.68
C ALA A 734 -21.97 -1.14 -20.73
N GLY A 735 -22.95 -2.00 -20.43
CA GLY A 735 -24.06 -2.29 -21.34
C GLY A 735 -23.67 -3.06 -22.61
N ALA A 736 -22.50 -3.68 -22.65
CA ALA A 736 -22.07 -4.51 -23.77
C ALA A 736 -22.99 -5.75 -23.89
N ALA A 737 -23.45 -6.08 -25.09
CA ALA A 737 -24.23 -7.29 -25.28
C ALA A 737 -23.33 -8.52 -25.13
N ALA A 738 -23.85 -9.62 -24.60
CA ALA A 738 -23.07 -10.86 -24.50
C ALA A 738 -22.56 -11.36 -25.86
N SER A 739 -23.23 -11.00 -26.97
CA SER A 739 -22.80 -11.29 -28.34
C SER A 739 -21.55 -10.52 -28.80
N ASP A 740 -21.27 -9.39 -28.16
CA ASP A 740 -20.09 -8.56 -28.43
C ASP A 740 -18.84 -9.16 -27.78
N LEU A 741 -18.99 -10.11 -26.86
CA LEU A 741 -17.88 -10.86 -26.27
C LEU A 741 -17.56 -12.09 -27.12
N ASP A 742 -16.27 -12.32 -27.38
CA ASP A 742 -15.83 -13.53 -28.06
C ASP A 742 -15.79 -14.71 -27.10
N ALA A 743 -16.88 -15.48 -27.07
CA ALA A 743 -17.06 -16.62 -26.17
C ALA A 743 -15.91 -17.64 -26.19
N VAL A 744 -15.23 -17.81 -27.33
CA VAL A 744 -14.09 -18.75 -27.46
C VAL A 744 -12.87 -18.25 -26.69
N SER A 745 -12.48 -16.98 -26.88
CA SER A 745 -11.36 -16.39 -26.15
C SER A 745 -11.61 -16.35 -24.65
N PHE A 746 -12.82 -15.98 -24.22
CA PHE A 746 -13.22 -15.98 -22.80
C PHE A 746 -13.23 -17.40 -22.19
N ALA A 747 -13.65 -18.42 -22.94
CA ALA A 747 -13.57 -19.80 -22.47
C ALA A 747 -12.12 -20.31 -22.37
N ALA A 748 -11.26 -19.94 -23.33
CA ALA A 748 -9.85 -20.32 -23.34
C ALA A 748 -9.10 -19.71 -22.14
N ILE A 749 -9.31 -18.41 -21.87
CA ILE A 749 -8.65 -17.74 -20.74
C ILE A 749 -9.18 -18.22 -19.39
N LYS A 750 -10.48 -18.53 -19.28
CA LYS A 750 -11.06 -19.20 -18.11
C LYS A 750 -10.33 -20.50 -17.77
N ALA A 751 -10.10 -21.34 -18.77
CA ALA A 751 -9.39 -22.60 -18.59
C ALA A 751 -7.96 -22.36 -18.08
N ARG A 752 -7.27 -21.33 -18.58
CA ARG A 752 -5.93 -20.93 -18.10
C ARG A 752 -5.96 -20.44 -16.64
N TYR A 753 -6.86 -19.53 -16.30
CA TYR A 753 -6.99 -19.06 -14.91
C TYR A 753 -7.30 -20.19 -13.94
N THR A 754 -8.19 -21.10 -14.34
CA THR A 754 -8.51 -22.28 -13.53
C THR A 754 -7.27 -23.15 -13.30
N ALA A 755 -6.50 -23.42 -14.35
CA ALA A 755 -5.26 -24.19 -14.26
C ALA A 755 -4.18 -23.52 -13.39
N MET A 756 -4.16 -22.19 -13.34
CA MET A 756 -3.22 -21.41 -12.53
C MET A 756 -3.74 -21.12 -11.10
N GLY A 757 -4.99 -21.50 -10.78
CA GLY A 757 -5.63 -21.18 -9.51
C GLY A 757 -5.85 -19.67 -9.31
N TYR A 758 -6.07 -18.92 -10.39
CA TYR A 758 -6.30 -17.47 -10.32
C TYR A 758 -7.69 -17.20 -9.77
N ARG A 759 -7.73 -16.42 -8.71
CA ARG A 759 -8.95 -15.95 -8.05
C ARG A 759 -8.73 -14.52 -7.60
N ILE A 760 -9.70 -13.66 -7.90
CA ILE A 760 -9.70 -12.28 -7.45
C ILE A 760 -10.73 -12.10 -6.35
N ASP A 761 -10.31 -11.37 -5.32
CA ASP A 761 -11.01 -11.18 -4.07
C ASP A 761 -10.70 -9.77 -3.56
N GLY A 762 -11.71 -8.94 -3.31
CA GLY A 762 -11.47 -7.55 -2.90
C GLY A 762 -12.65 -6.63 -3.21
N LEU A 763 -12.43 -5.34 -3.05
CA LEU A 763 -13.34 -4.30 -3.50
C LEU A 763 -12.82 -3.68 -4.79
N ILE A 764 -13.72 -3.43 -5.73
CA ILE A 764 -13.48 -2.44 -6.78
C ILE A 764 -13.98 -1.11 -6.24
N ASP A 765 -13.10 -0.11 -6.24
CA ASP A 765 -13.48 1.26 -5.88
C ASP A 765 -14.62 1.71 -6.79
N ALA A 766 -15.62 2.34 -6.19
CA ALA A 766 -16.76 2.84 -6.92
C ALA A 766 -16.43 4.08 -7.76
N GLY A 767 -15.39 4.82 -7.38
CA GLY A 767 -14.87 5.94 -8.16
C GLY A 767 -14.22 5.48 -9.46
N PHE A 768 -13.86 4.20 -9.59
CA PHE A 768 -13.32 3.68 -10.84
C PHE A 768 -14.41 3.64 -11.91
N THR A 769 -14.05 4.17 -13.07
CA THR A 769 -14.75 3.86 -14.31
C THR A 769 -14.63 2.36 -14.60
N VAL A 770 -15.56 1.81 -15.37
CA VAL A 770 -15.46 0.42 -15.86
C VAL A 770 -14.11 0.21 -16.58
N ARG A 771 -13.60 1.23 -17.28
CA ARG A 771 -12.30 1.17 -17.96
C ARG A 771 -11.15 0.93 -16.98
N GLU A 772 -11.07 1.75 -15.93
CA GLU A 772 -10.01 1.67 -14.91
C GLU A 772 -10.09 0.36 -14.13
N ALA A 773 -11.30 -0.08 -13.80
CA ALA A 773 -11.51 -1.37 -13.14
C ALA A 773 -11.05 -2.54 -14.01
N LEU A 774 -11.44 -2.56 -15.30
CA LEU A 774 -11.00 -3.58 -16.26
C LEU A 774 -9.48 -3.57 -16.42
N ALA A 775 -8.86 -2.39 -16.51
CA ALA A 775 -7.41 -2.24 -16.59
C ALA A 775 -6.70 -2.76 -15.35
N SER A 776 -7.20 -2.41 -14.16
CA SER A 776 -6.68 -2.91 -12.89
C SER A 776 -6.80 -4.43 -12.80
N ILE A 777 -7.97 -5.01 -13.14
CA ILE A 777 -8.18 -6.46 -13.14
C ILE A 777 -7.20 -7.13 -14.11
N CYS A 778 -7.15 -6.68 -15.37
CA CYS A 778 -6.26 -7.21 -16.40
C CYS A 778 -4.79 -7.15 -15.98
N ARG A 779 -4.35 -6.05 -15.36
CA ARG A 779 -3.00 -5.91 -14.82
C ARG A 779 -2.73 -6.94 -13.71
N GLN A 780 -3.65 -7.09 -12.78
CA GLN A 780 -3.51 -8.00 -11.63
C GLN A 780 -3.56 -9.48 -12.02
N CYS A 781 -4.23 -9.82 -13.11
CA CYS A 781 -4.28 -11.17 -13.65
C CYS A 781 -3.40 -11.37 -14.89
N HIS A 782 -2.47 -10.45 -15.17
CA HIS A 782 -1.59 -10.39 -16.35
C HIS A 782 -2.27 -10.72 -17.69
N SER A 783 -3.49 -10.25 -17.88
CA SER A 783 -4.25 -10.43 -19.11
C SER A 783 -4.39 -9.11 -19.87
N ARG A 784 -4.95 -9.23 -21.07
CA ARG A 784 -5.30 -8.09 -21.92
C ARG A 784 -6.69 -8.31 -22.47
N LEU A 785 -7.48 -7.25 -22.42
CA LEU A 785 -8.76 -7.13 -23.11
C LEU A 785 -8.53 -6.25 -24.34
N PHE A 786 -8.97 -6.70 -25.51
CA PHE A 786 -8.82 -5.90 -26.74
C PHE A 786 -9.96 -6.18 -27.71
N PRO A 787 -10.40 -5.17 -28.48
CA PRO A 787 -11.32 -5.40 -29.58
C PRO A 787 -10.59 -6.13 -30.72
N SER A 788 -11.24 -7.13 -31.32
CA SER A 788 -10.80 -7.75 -32.57
C SER A 788 -12.03 -8.19 -33.35
N GLY A 789 -12.18 -7.62 -34.54
CA GLY A 789 -13.21 -8.03 -35.48
C GLY A 789 -14.64 -7.77 -35.02
N GLY A 790 -14.89 -6.62 -34.40
CA GLY A 790 -16.19 -6.25 -33.84
C GLY A 790 -16.57 -7.01 -32.57
N LYS A 791 -15.63 -7.73 -31.94
CA LYS A 791 -15.84 -8.41 -30.65
C LYS A 791 -14.73 -8.09 -29.66
N LEU A 792 -15.03 -8.12 -28.38
CA LEU A 792 -14.05 -8.08 -27.30
C LEU A 792 -13.46 -9.46 -27.10
N LYS A 793 -12.13 -9.53 -27.17
CA LYS A 793 -11.35 -10.73 -26.89
C LYS A 793 -10.50 -10.54 -25.66
N MET A 794 -10.23 -11.64 -24.97
CA MET A 794 -9.34 -11.66 -23.83
C MET A 794 -8.22 -12.68 -24.04
N ALA A 795 -6.99 -12.29 -23.72
CA ALA A 795 -5.84 -13.17 -23.81
C ALA A 795 -4.93 -13.01 -22.59
N LEU A 796 -4.24 -14.10 -22.24
CA LEU A 796 -3.19 -14.08 -21.22
C LEU A 796 -1.92 -13.45 -21.82
N ARG A 797 -1.30 -12.53 -21.08
CA ARG A 797 0.06 -12.08 -21.41
C ARG A 797 0.99 -13.18 -20.91
N GLU A 798 1.26 -14.16 -21.76
CA GLU A 798 2.28 -15.16 -21.44
C GLU A 798 3.65 -14.48 -21.62
N GLY A 799 4.57 -14.69 -20.67
CA GLY A 799 5.81 -13.94 -20.54
C GLY A 799 6.69 -13.89 -21.80
N HIS A 800 7.72 -14.72 -21.88
CA HIS A 800 8.70 -14.62 -22.94
C HIS A 800 8.16 -15.19 -24.28
N PRO A 801 8.30 -14.52 -25.44
CA PRO A 801 7.73 -14.96 -26.72
C PRO A 801 8.13 -16.39 -27.12
N VAL A 802 9.32 -16.84 -26.70
CA VAL A 802 9.81 -18.21 -26.95
C VAL A 802 8.92 -19.30 -26.30
N THR A 803 8.13 -18.98 -25.27
CA THR A 803 7.19 -19.95 -24.69
C THR A 803 5.93 -20.13 -25.53
N LYS A 804 5.65 -19.19 -26.44
CA LYS A 804 4.53 -19.26 -27.38
C LYS A 804 5.01 -19.78 -28.74
N PRO A 805 4.23 -20.66 -29.40
CA PRO A 805 4.55 -21.05 -30.76
C PRO A 805 4.42 -19.84 -31.69
N VAL A 806 5.34 -19.72 -32.65
CA VAL A 806 5.24 -18.72 -33.71
C VAL A 806 4.02 -19.03 -34.57
N VAL A 807 3.06 -18.12 -34.58
CA VAL A 807 1.79 -18.24 -35.32
C VAL A 807 1.99 -17.94 -36.81
N ARG A 808 2.93 -17.02 -37.13
CA ARG A 808 3.22 -16.58 -38.49
C ARG A 808 4.70 -16.28 -38.69
N GLN A 809 5.23 -16.72 -39.83
CA GLN A 809 6.52 -16.23 -40.33
C GLN A 809 6.23 -15.09 -41.32
N LEU A 810 6.87 -13.95 -41.13
CA LEU A 810 6.82 -12.80 -42.03
C LEU A 810 8.18 -12.66 -42.69
N ASP A 811 8.23 -12.86 -44.00
CA ASP A 811 9.44 -12.68 -44.78
C ASP A 811 9.48 -11.30 -45.43
N ALA A 812 10.59 -10.96 -46.09
CA ALA A 812 10.76 -9.66 -46.73
C ALA A 812 9.67 -9.33 -47.77
N SER A 813 9.01 -10.35 -48.36
CA SER A 813 7.87 -10.18 -49.27
C SER A 813 6.57 -9.79 -48.58
N ASP A 814 6.43 -10.03 -47.29
CA ASP A 814 5.24 -9.68 -46.50
C ASP A 814 5.27 -8.26 -45.95
N LEU A 815 6.44 -7.62 -46.03
CA LEU A 815 6.73 -6.32 -45.45
C LEU A 815 6.88 -5.26 -46.55
N GLN A 816 6.46 -4.03 -46.23
CA GLN A 816 6.78 -2.89 -47.09
C GLN A 816 8.28 -2.59 -46.99
N LEU A 817 8.90 -2.37 -48.16
CA LEU A 817 10.34 -2.07 -48.24
C LEU A 817 10.69 -0.86 -47.37
N ARG A 818 11.75 -0.98 -46.56
CA ARG A 818 12.27 0.09 -45.68
C ARG A 818 11.25 0.64 -44.65
N SER A 819 10.27 -0.17 -44.25
CA SER A 819 9.27 0.24 -43.25
C SER A 819 9.63 -0.11 -41.81
N ILE A 820 10.68 -0.90 -41.57
CA ILE A 820 11.05 -1.37 -40.23
C ILE A 820 11.79 -0.24 -39.48
N ALA A 821 11.24 0.12 -38.33
CA ALA A 821 11.88 0.96 -37.32
C ALA A 821 11.98 0.16 -36.00
N ALA A 822 13.01 0.42 -35.21
CA ALA A 822 13.20 -0.20 -33.91
C ALA A 822 13.41 0.88 -32.84
N ALA A 823 12.68 0.78 -31.74
CA ALA A 823 12.80 1.61 -30.55
C ALA A 823 13.11 0.72 -29.35
N ARG A 824 14.13 1.07 -28.57
CA ARG A 824 14.50 0.31 -27.38
C ARG A 824 13.93 0.99 -26.14
N GLN A 825 13.44 0.18 -25.20
CA GLN A 825 12.97 0.67 -23.91
C GLN A 825 14.11 1.38 -23.15
N PRO A 826 13.85 2.56 -22.57
CA PRO A 826 14.81 3.25 -21.71
C PRO A 826 15.27 2.37 -20.53
N LEU A 827 16.55 2.45 -20.16
CA LEU A 827 17.08 1.72 -19.01
C LEU A 827 16.43 2.15 -17.68
N ALA A 828 15.90 3.37 -17.62
CA ALA A 828 15.16 3.87 -16.45
C ALA A 828 13.86 3.08 -16.21
N ASP A 829 13.31 2.44 -17.25
CA ASP A 829 12.05 1.71 -17.17
C ASP A 829 12.18 0.23 -16.83
N ILE A 830 13.42 -0.24 -16.69
CA ILE A 830 13.73 -1.59 -16.22
C ILE A 830 13.32 -1.69 -14.74
N SER A 831 12.67 -2.80 -14.39
CA SER A 831 12.39 -3.19 -13.00
C SER A 831 12.87 -4.62 -12.78
N ASN A 832 14.08 -4.76 -12.22
CA ASN A 832 14.72 -6.06 -11.99
C ASN A 832 14.63 -6.57 -10.55
N ARG A 833 13.86 -5.85 -9.73
CA ARG A 833 13.27 -6.33 -8.48
C ARG A 833 11.81 -5.90 -8.43
N VAL A 834 10.93 -6.89 -8.39
CA VAL A 834 9.48 -6.71 -8.26
C VAL A 834 9.08 -7.09 -6.85
N GLN A 835 8.61 -6.12 -6.07
CA GLN A 835 7.98 -6.35 -4.77
C GLN A 835 6.49 -6.07 -4.92
N LEU A 836 5.67 -7.12 -4.92
CA LEU A 836 4.23 -7.06 -5.13
C LEU A 836 3.52 -7.16 -3.79
N PHE A 837 2.72 -6.14 -3.47
CA PHE A 837 1.90 -6.04 -2.27
C PHE A 837 0.48 -6.53 -2.58
N TYR A 838 -0.06 -7.40 -1.73
CA TYR A 838 -1.34 -8.08 -1.95
C TYR A 838 -2.06 -8.31 -0.62
N GLN A 839 -3.34 -8.73 -0.67
CA GLN A 839 -4.25 -8.71 0.49
C GLN A 839 -4.41 -7.30 1.08
N ARG A 840 -5.01 -6.39 0.29
CA ARG A 840 -5.34 -5.04 0.78
C ARG A 840 -6.15 -5.11 2.07
N ASP A 841 -5.74 -4.29 3.03
CA ASP A 841 -6.51 -3.92 4.21
C ASP A 841 -7.31 -2.66 3.90
N TRP A 842 -8.62 -2.81 3.75
CA TRP A 842 -9.49 -1.69 3.43
C TRP A 842 -9.76 -0.78 4.63
N THR A 843 -9.31 -1.17 5.83
CA THR A 843 -9.37 -0.31 7.02
C THR A 843 -8.19 0.64 7.14
N ALA A 844 -7.12 0.40 6.37
CA ALA A 844 -6.02 1.33 6.24
C ALA A 844 -6.38 2.45 5.23
N ASP A 845 -6.10 3.70 5.59
CA ASP A 845 -6.38 4.85 4.73
C ASP A 845 -5.42 4.92 3.52
N ALA A 846 -4.25 4.28 3.61
CA ALA A 846 -3.21 4.35 2.60
C ALA A 846 -3.42 3.31 1.48
N SER A 847 -3.34 3.76 0.22
CA SER A 847 -3.31 2.89 -0.97
C SER A 847 -1.90 2.46 -1.38
N ASP A 848 -0.90 2.76 -0.55
CA ASP A 848 0.49 2.40 -0.78
C ASP A 848 0.82 1.03 -0.15
N ALA A 849 2.11 0.68 -0.12
CA ALA A 849 2.61 -0.57 0.47
C ALA A 849 2.14 -0.83 1.92
N SER A 850 1.86 0.21 2.72
CA SER A 850 1.41 0.07 4.10
C SER A 850 -0.04 -0.41 4.23
N GLY A 851 -0.85 -0.23 3.18
CA GLY A 851 -2.24 -0.68 3.09
C GLY A 851 -2.41 -2.17 2.77
N TYR A 852 -1.33 -2.96 2.74
CA TYR A 852 -1.37 -4.38 2.37
C TYR A 852 -0.79 -5.24 3.47
N LEU A 853 -1.46 -6.37 3.73
CA LEU A 853 -1.08 -7.29 4.81
C LEU A 853 0.11 -8.19 4.43
N GLN A 854 0.39 -8.37 3.15
CA GLN A 854 1.39 -9.32 2.66
C GLN A 854 2.13 -8.77 1.43
N SER A 855 3.34 -9.27 1.18
CA SER A 855 4.09 -8.99 -0.04
C SER A 855 4.90 -10.19 -0.53
N VAL A 856 5.21 -10.22 -1.82
CA VAL A 856 6.11 -11.19 -2.44
C VAL A 856 7.17 -10.45 -3.24
N THR A 857 8.44 -10.84 -3.08
CA THR A 857 9.57 -10.24 -3.79
C THR A 857 10.18 -11.24 -4.77
N LYS A 858 10.45 -10.78 -6.01
CA LYS A 858 11.16 -11.52 -7.06
C LYS A 858 12.25 -10.65 -7.66
N GLU A 859 13.40 -11.24 -7.94
CA GLU A 859 14.59 -10.53 -8.43
C GLU A 859 15.25 -11.32 -9.56
N ASP A 860 15.83 -10.61 -10.54
CA ASP A 860 16.69 -11.19 -11.57
C ASP A 860 18.15 -10.78 -11.32
N ALA A 861 18.91 -11.67 -10.70
CA ALA A 861 20.30 -11.42 -10.34
C ALA A 861 21.20 -11.08 -11.55
N LYS A 862 20.90 -11.63 -12.73
CA LYS A 862 21.68 -11.37 -13.95
C LYS A 862 21.42 -9.97 -14.48
N SER A 863 20.16 -9.53 -14.43
CA SER A 863 19.80 -8.15 -14.76
C SER A 863 20.38 -7.16 -13.75
N ILE A 864 20.30 -7.45 -12.44
CA ILE A 864 20.88 -6.61 -11.39
C ILE A 864 22.39 -6.46 -11.58
N ALA A 865 23.11 -7.54 -11.88
CA ALA A 865 24.55 -7.49 -12.15
C ALA A 865 24.90 -6.61 -13.35
N ARG A 866 24.00 -6.53 -14.36
CA ARG A 866 24.23 -5.79 -15.61
C ARG A 866 23.78 -4.33 -15.55
N PHE A 867 22.66 -4.04 -14.90
CA PHE A 867 21.99 -2.73 -14.93
C PHE A 867 21.87 -2.05 -13.56
N GLY A 868 22.39 -2.68 -12.50
CA GLY A 868 22.20 -2.25 -11.11
C GLY A 868 20.79 -2.58 -10.60
N LEU A 869 20.55 -2.41 -9.30
CA LEU A 869 19.22 -2.62 -8.71
C LEU A 869 18.25 -1.51 -9.19
N LYS A 870 17.12 -1.93 -9.78
CA LYS A 870 16.05 -1.06 -10.26
C LYS A 870 14.71 -1.57 -9.74
N THR A 871 14.03 -0.76 -8.95
CA THR A 871 12.75 -1.08 -8.31
C THR A 871 11.70 -0.03 -8.63
N ARG A 872 10.44 -0.48 -8.77
CA ARG A 872 9.26 0.39 -8.83
C ARG A 872 8.33 0.01 -7.68
N ALA A 873 8.59 0.53 -6.48
CA ALA A 873 7.93 0.09 -5.24
C ALA A 873 6.40 0.24 -5.30
N ASP A 874 5.91 1.37 -5.81
CA ASP A 874 4.46 1.67 -5.82
C ASP A 874 3.71 1.07 -7.02
N ALA A 875 4.43 0.46 -7.97
CA ALA A 875 3.83 -0.05 -9.20
C ALA A 875 3.17 -1.44 -9.04
N TYR A 876 3.26 -2.07 -7.87
CA TYR A 876 2.80 -3.46 -7.69
C TYR A 876 1.90 -3.64 -6.46
N CYS A 877 1.04 -2.65 -6.21
CA CYS A 877 0.01 -2.66 -5.18
C CYS A 877 -1.30 -3.25 -5.76
N PHE A 878 -1.60 -4.52 -5.46
CA PHE A 878 -2.67 -5.28 -6.13
C PHE A 878 -3.85 -5.58 -5.19
N ASP A 879 -4.89 -4.75 -5.32
CA ASP A 879 -6.08 -4.73 -4.46
C ASP A 879 -6.91 -6.03 -4.44
N LEU A 880 -6.97 -6.72 -5.57
CA LEU A 880 -7.84 -7.86 -5.81
C LEU A 880 -7.10 -9.20 -5.68
N VAL A 881 -5.77 -9.18 -5.51
CA VAL A 881 -4.98 -10.40 -5.31
C VAL A 881 -4.93 -10.71 -3.82
N ARG A 882 -5.43 -11.88 -3.42
CA ARG A 882 -5.36 -12.34 -2.01
C ARG A 882 -4.64 -13.65 -1.81
N SER A 883 -4.43 -14.42 -2.88
CA SER A 883 -3.68 -15.67 -2.84
C SER A 883 -2.19 -15.41 -3.01
N SER A 884 -1.36 -15.94 -2.11
CA SER A 884 0.10 -15.89 -2.23
C SER A 884 0.60 -16.60 -3.50
N THR A 885 -0.08 -17.67 -3.93
CA THR A 885 0.23 -18.40 -5.17
C THR A 885 0.01 -17.53 -6.40
N MET A 886 -1.11 -16.80 -6.46
CA MET A 886 -1.39 -15.87 -7.56
C MET A 886 -0.38 -14.71 -7.55
N ALA A 887 -0.16 -14.09 -6.38
CA ALA A 887 0.82 -13.02 -6.21
C ALA A 887 2.21 -13.45 -6.71
N ALA A 888 2.70 -14.62 -6.33
CA ALA A 888 3.99 -15.14 -6.77
C ALA A 888 4.04 -15.37 -8.29
N ALA A 889 2.99 -15.94 -8.88
CA ALA A 889 2.92 -16.17 -10.33
C ALA A 889 2.89 -14.87 -11.14
N VAL A 890 2.19 -13.85 -10.63
CA VAL A 890 2.11 -12.53 -11.28
C VAL A 890 3.43 -11.76 -11.11
N ALA A 891 4.07 -11.83 -9.93
CA ALA A 891 5.41 -11.28 -9.73
C ALA A 891 6.45 -11.95 -10.64
N ASP A 892 6.37 -13.27 -10.83
CA ASP A 892 7.22 -14.03 -11.76
C ASP A 892 7.00 -13.61 -13.22
N PHE A 893 5.78 -13.24 -13.60
CA PHE A 893 5.50 -12.67 -14.91
C PHE A 893 6.14 -11.27 -15.08
N TYR A 894 5.93 -10.37 -14.11
CA TYR A 894 6.45 -9.01 -14.21
C TYR A 894 7.97 -8.97 -14.17
N ILE A 895 8.64 -9.79 -13.35
CA ILE A 895 10.10 -9.84 -13.36
C ILE A 895 10.64 -10.34 -14.72
N LYS A 896 10.02 -11.36 -15.31
CA LYS A 896 10.43 -11.88 -16.63
C LYS A 896 10.24 -10.88 -17.76
N THR A 897 9.28 -9.96 -17.64
CA THR A 897 8.95 -8.99 -18.68
C THR A 897 9.64 -7.65 -18.50
N THR A 898 9.98 -7.26 -17.27
CA THR A 898 10.50 -5.91 -16.97
C THR A 898 11.95 -5.90 -16.49
N ALA A 899 12.54 -7.06 -16.17
CA ALA A 899 13.95 -7.12 -15.77
C ALA A 899 14.92 -6.83 -16.93
N TRP A 900 14.48 -6.94 -18.19
CA TRP A 900 15.33 -6.75 -19.36
C TRP A 900 14.73 -5.68 -20.27
N PRO A 901 15.55 -4.83 -20.92
CA PRO A 901 15.03 -3.80 -21.81
C PRO A 901 14.44 -4.44 -23.08
N SER A 902 13.16 -4.19 -23.32
CA SER A 902 12.48 -4.62 -24.54
C SER A 902 12.89 -3.79 -25.75
N THR A 903 12.73 -4.37 -26.95
CA THR A 903 12.82 -3.63 -28.22
C THR A 903 11.50 -3.74 -28.96
N PHE A 904 10.92 -2.60 -29.30
CA PHE A 904 9.69 -2.45 -30.07
C PHE A 904 10.05 -2.22 -31.53
N TYR A 905 9.58 -3.10 -32.39
CA TYR A 905 9.72 -3.01 -33.83
C TYR A 905 8.40 -2.49 -34.40
N THR A 906 8.46 -1.41 -35.17
CA THR A 906 7.33 -0.89 -35.94
C THR A 906 7.58 -1.16 -37.40
N PHE A 907 6.66 -1.80 -38.10
CA PHE A 907 6.79 -2.07 -39.53
C PHE A 907 5.45 -2.13 -40.24
N MET A 908 5.47 -1.94 -41.55
CA MET A 908 4.26 -2.02 -42.38
C MET A 908 4.18 -3.40 -43.04
N ALA A 909 3.07 -4.10 -42.80
CA ALA A 909 2.77 -5.40 -43.41
C ALA A 909 1.62 -5.27 -44.42
N TYR A 910 1.62 -6.14 -45.43
CA TYR A 910 0.54 -6.20 -46.41
C TYR A 910 -0.72 -6.87 -45.85
N LEU A 911 -1.83 -6.70 -46.59
CA LEU A 911 -3.15 -7.22 -46.22
C LEU A 911 -3.21 -8.75 -46.04
N SER A 912 -2.26 -9.51 -46.59
CA SER A 912 -2.18 -10.96 -46.39
C SER A 912 -2.18 -11.35 -44.91
N GLN A 913 -1.67 -10.45 -44.06
CA GLN A 913 -1.51 -10.61 -42.62
C GLN A 913 -2.72 -10.11 -41.80
N PHE A 914 -3.89 -9.95 -42.43
CA PHE A 914 -5.14 -9.50 -41.79
C PHE A 914 -5.62 -10.39 -40.63
N ASP A 915 -5.19 -11.65 -40.59
CA ASP A 915 -5.58 -12.63 -39.59
C ASP A 915 -4.73 -12.60 -38.30
N LEU A 916 -3.68 -11.77 -38.29
CA LEU A 916 -2.88 -11.48 -37.10
C LEU A 916 -3.71 -10.73 -36.06
N GLU A 917 -3.52 -11.10 -34.81
CA GLU A 917 -4.18 -10.47 -33.67
C GLU A 917 -3.14 -10.02 -32.63
N LYS A 918 -3.54 -9.14 -31.71
CA LYS A 918 -2.71 -8.79 -30.56
C LYS A 918 -2.38 -10.06 -29.76
N GLU A 919 -1.18 -10.09 -29.19
CA GLU A 919 -0.61 -11.23 -28.47
C GLU A 919 -0.24 -12.47 -29.31
N ASP A 920 -0.44 -12.45 -30.64
CA ASP A 920 0.15 -13.43 -31.55
C ASP A 920 1.68 -13.27 -31.58
N VAL A 921 2.40 -14.39 -31.76
CA VAL A 921 3.86 -14.38 -31.91
C VAL A 921 4.23 -14.53 -33.38
N LEU A 922 5.00 -13.58 -33.88
CA LEU A 922 5.51 -13.53 -35.25
C LEU A 922 6.99 -13.90 -35.27
N GLY A 923 7.43 -14.65 -36.27
CA GLY A 923 8.83 -14.77 -36.64
C GLY A 923 9.10 -13.84 -37.80
N VAL A 924 9.93 -12.81 -37.61
CA VAL A 924 10.19 -11.81 -38.65
C VAL A 924 11.56 -12.05 -39.27
N THR A 925 11.59 -12.23 -40.59
CA THR A 925 12.80 -12.32 -41.42
C THR A 925 12.92 -11.09 -42.29
N ALA A 926 13.97 -10.29 -42.10
CA ALA A 926 14.22 -9.08 -42.86
C ALA A 926 15.71 -8.77 -42.97
N ASN A 927 16.10 -8.10 -44.06
CA ASN A 927 17.48 -7.63 -44.25
C ASN A 927 17.88 -6.52 -43.26
N PHE A 928 16.91 -5.94 -42.53
CA PHE A 928 17.16 -4.99 -41.46
C PHE A 928 17.85 -5.72 -40.29
N ASN A 929 19.07 -5.33 -39.93
CA ASN A 929 19.87 -5.92 -38.85
C ASN A 929 20.00 -7.46 -38.92
N PHE A 930 19.99 -8.05 -40.11
CA PHE A 930 20.06 -9.50 -40.31
C PHE A 930 19.04 -10.27 -39.47
N MET A 931 17.82 -9.74 -39.36
CA MET A 931 16.74 -10.42 -38.65
C MET A 931 16.40 -11.72 -39.37
N ALA A 932 16.68 -12.86 -38.73
CA ALA A 932 16.32 -14.18 -39.22
C ALA A 932 15.34 -14.85 -38.26
N LYS A 933 14.05 -14.91 -38.64
CA LYS A 933 12.97 -15.52 -37.84
C LYS A 933 12.91 -15.02 -36.39
N VAL A 934 13.14 -13.73 -36.19
CA VAL A 934 13.19 -13.14 -34.85
C VAL A 934 11.79 -13.19 -34.23
N PRO A 935 11.59 -13.88 -33.09
CA PRO A 935 10.27 -13.99 -32.48
C PRO A 935 9.87 -12.67 -31.80
N MET A 936 8.68 -12.18 -32.10
CA MET A 936 8.13 -10.93 -31.55
C MET A 936 6.66 -11.10 -31.20
N VAL A 937 6.20 -10.47 -30.12
CA VAL A 937 4.78 -10.45 -29.73
C VAL A 937 4.11 -9.23 -30.33
N VAL A 938 3.00 -9.39 -31.06
CA VAL A 938 2.22 -8.26 -31.57
C VAL A 938 1.60 -7.49 -30.40
N ARG A 939 1.97 -6.21 -30.25
CA ARG A 939 1.46 -5.32 -29.20
C ARG A 939 0.37 -4.39 -29.70
N ALA A 940 0.58 -3.79 -30.87
CA ALA A 940 -0.40 -2.97 -31.55
C ALA A 940 -0.45 -3.32 -33.04
N MET A 941 -1.61 -3.12 -33.64
CA MET A 941 -1.82 -3.37 -35.06
C MET A 941 -2.80 -2.33 -35.58
N ASP A 942 -2.25 -1.24 -36.10
CA ASP A 942 -3.04 -0.16 -36.65
C ASP A 942 -3.27 -0.40 -38.13
N ARG A 943 -4.47 -0.07 -38.58
CA ARG A 943 -4.83 -0.24 -39.97
C ARG A 943 -4.76 1.09 -40.68
N ILE A 944 -3.88 1.14 -41.67
CA ILE A 944 -3.77 2.27 -42.59
C ILE A 944 -4.59 1.93 -43.81
N PHE A 945 -5.72 2.61 -43.96
CA PHE A 945 -6.60 2.40 -45.10
C PHE A 945 -5.99 3.04 -46.34
N GLY A 946 -5.86 2.24 -47.39
CA GLY A 946 -5.55 2.73 -48.71
C GLY A 946 -6.80 3.31 -49.36
N SER A 947 -6.67 4.47 -50.00
CA SER A 947 -7.71 5.05 -50.83
C SER A 947 -7.58 4.57 -52.28
N GLY A 948 -8.67 4.03 -52.83
CA GLY A 948 -8.74 3.68 -54.24
C GLY A 948 -8.56 4.90 -55.14
N LYS A 949 -9.07 6.07 -54.71
CA LYS A 949 -8.90 7.36 -55.39
C LYS A 949 -7.43 7.82 -55.39
N ASN A 950 -6.70 7.58 -54.30
CA ASN A 950 -5.30 8.01 -54.15
C ASN A 950 -4.27 6.95 -54.59
N GLY A 951 -4.71 5.82 -55.15
CA GLY A 951 -3.81 4.75 -55.59
C GLY A 951 -3.07 4.03 -54.46
N GLN A 952 -3.46 4.25 -53.19
CA GLN A 952 -2.84 3.64 -52.02
C GLN A 952 -3.41 2.24 -51.74
N ILE A 953 -2.58 1.36 -51.17
CA ILE A 953 -2.97 0.02 -50.73
C ILE A 953 -3.22 0.04 -49.22
N ASN A 954 -4.07 -0.87 -48.74
CA ASN A 954 -4.21 -1.07 -47.30
C ASN A 954 -2.93 -1.69 -46.74
N LEU A 955 -2.46 -1.14 -45.64
CA LEU A 955 -1.31 -1.63 -44.89
C LEU A 955 -1.69 -1.80 -43.42
N PHE A 956 -0.92 -2.63 -42.74
CA PHE A 956 -0.97 -2.75 -41.29
C PHE A 956 0.32 -2.21 -40.71
N ARG A 957 0.23 -1.18 -39.86
CA ARG A 957 1.32 -0.79 -38.99
C ARG A 957 1.31 -1.74 -37.80
N ILE A 958 2.28 -2.64 -37.77
CA ILE A 958 2.44 -3.60 -36.68
C ILE A 958 3.53 -3.07 -35.75
N VAL A 959 3.18 -2.95 -34.47
CA VAL A 959 4.16 -2.75 -33.38
C VAL A 959 4.32 -4.07 -32.66
N ALA A 960 5.51 -4.67 -32.78
CA ALA A 960 5.83 -5.95 -32.19
C ALA A 960 6.98 -5.81 -31.18
N GLU A 961 6.84 -6.42 -30.01
CA GLU A 961 7.84 -6.38 -28.95
C GLU A 961 8.71 -7.64 -28.99
N ASN A 962 10.02 -7.44 -28.93
CA ASN A 962 10.98 -8.49 -28.60
C ASN A 962 11.54 -8.23 -27.19
N LEU A 963 11.23 -9.15 -26.28
CA LEU A 963 11.64 -9.10 -24.86
C LEU A 963 13.13 -9.39 -24.64
N TYR A 964 13.86 -9.84 -25.67
CA TYR A 964 15.29 -10.06 -25.63
C TYR A 964 15.96 -9.53 -26.90
N TYR A 965 16.48 -8.31 -26.81
CA TYR A 965 17.50 -7.87 -27.74
C TYR A 965 18.84 -8.51 -27.36
N LEU A 966 18.98 -9.81 -27.62
CA LEU A 966 20.28 -10.35 -27.97
C LEU A 966 20.51 -9.89 -29.41
N LEU A 967 21.27 -8.81 -29.59
CA LEU A 967 22.10 -8.64 -30.79
C LEU A 967 22.80 -9.98 -30.97
N THR A 968 22.26 -10.81 -31.85
CA THR A 968 22.83 -12.07 -32.29
C THR A 968 23.37 -12.94 -31.14
N LYS A 969 22.59 -13.95 -30.70
CA LYS A 969 23.26 -15.25 -30.60
C LYS A 969 23.75 -15.50 -32.02
N VAL A 970 25.01 -15.19 -32.30
CA VAL A 970 25.68 -15.63 -33.53
C VAL A 970 25.50 -17.15 -33.47
N THR A 971 24.54 -17.65 -34.23
CA THR A 971 24.28 -19.08 -34.25
C THR A 971 25.53 -19.74 -34.85
N LEU A 972 25.75 -21.03 -34.61
CA LEU A 972 26.90 -21.72 -35.21
C LEU A 972 26.91 -21.51 -36.75
N ALA A 973 25.76 -21.33 -37.38
CA ALA A 973 25.62 -20.97 -38.79
C ALA A 973 26.13 -19.56 -39.13
N ASP A 974 25.90 -18.56 -38.27
CA ASP A 974 26.50 -17.22 -38.43
C ASP A 974 28.01 -17.24 -38.16
N GLN A 975 28.48 -18.11 -37.25
CA GLN A 975 29.91 -18.37 -37.06
C GLN A 975 30.51 -19.04 -38.30
N VAL A 976 29.79 -19.93 -38.98
CA VAL A 976 30.19 -20.52 -40.26
C VAL A 976 30.29 -19.46 -41.35
N LEU A 977 29.37 -18.49 -41.41
CA LEU A 977 29.46 -17.39 -42.39
C LEU A 977 30.64 -16.44 -42.12
N ILE A 978 30.93 -16.19 -40.84
CA ILE A 978 32.14 -15.46 -40.41
C ILE A 978 33.39 -16.29 -40.72
N LEU A 979 33.37 -17.61 -40.51
CA LEU A 979 34.46 -18.54 -40.83
C LEU A 979 34.68 -18.73 -42.33
N GLU A 980 33.63 -18.67 -43.16
CA GLU A 980 33.72 -18.66 -44.62
C GLU A 980 34.30 -17.34 -45.11
N SER A 981 33.88 -16.22 -44.52
CA SER A 981 34.49 -14.92 -44.77
C SER A 981 35.95 -14.87 -44.32
N LEU A 982 36.28 -15.52 -43.19
CA LEU A 982 37.65 -15.66 -42.69
C LEU A 982 38.47 -16.61 -43.57
N SER A 983 37.88 -17.70 -44.06
CA SER A 983 38.47 -18.64 -45.01
C SER A 983 38.76 -17.96 -46.34
N PHE A 984 37.84 -17.13 -46.84
CA PHE A 984 38.03 -16.31 -48.03
C PHE A 984 39.15 -15.29 -47.82
N MET A 985 39.18 -14.58 -46.68
CA MET A 985 40.28 -13.67 -46.33
C MET A 985 41.61 -14.41 -46.14
N MET A 986 41.61 -15.63 -45.58
CA MET A 986 42.81 -16.46 -45.45
C MET A 986 43.29 -16.99 -46.80
N THR A 987 42.38 -17.25 -47.73
CA THR A 987 42.70 -17.62 -49.11
C THR A 987 43.27 -16.42 -49.86
N GLU A 988 42.68 -15.22 -49.71
CA GLU A 988 43.26 -13.98 -50.24
C GLU A 988 44.64 -13.66 -49.62
N ILE A 989 44.85 -13.91 -48.32
CA ILE A 989 46.16 -13.77 -47.66
C ILE A 989 47.15 -14.83 -48.18
N GLY A 990 46.69 -16.05 -48.46
CA GLY A 990 47.48 -17.09 -49.11
C GLY A 990 47.89 -16.71 -50.53
N GLU A 991 46.96 -16.17 -51.33
CA GLU A 991 47.24 -15.62 -52.65
C GLU A 991 48.16 -14.39 -52.58
N PHE A 992 48.06 -13.56 -51.54
CA PHE A 992 49.01 -12.47 -51.27
C PHE A 992 50.40 -12.98 -50.90
N ALA A 993 50.50 -14.11 -50.18
CA ALA A 993 51.77 -14.75 -49.87
C ALA A 993 52.41 -15.38 -51.13
N ASP A 994 51.60 -15.97 -52.02
CA ASP A 994 52.06 -16.45 -53.33
C ASP A 994 52.47 -15.28 -54.24
N HIS A 995 51.78 -14.13 -54.16
CA HIS A 995 52.21 -12.89 -54.82
C HIS A 995 53.51 -12.31 -54.20
N ALA A 996 53.76 -12.49 -52.91
CA ALA A 996 55.03 -12.12 -52.27
C ALA A 996 56.17 -13.05 -52.73
N GLN A 997 55.89 -14.32 -52.99
CA GLN A 997 56.84 -15.25 -53.61
C GLN A 997 57.17 -14.86 -55.05
N ILE A 998 56.17 -14.41 -55.82
CA ILE A 998 56.37 -13.83 -57.16
C ILE A 998 57.17 -12.52 -57.08
N LEU A 999 57.03 -11.75 -55.99
CA LEU A 999 57.80 -10.53 -55.73
C LEU A 999 59.29 -10.83 -55.49
N ASP A 1000 59.61 -11.92 -54.76
CA ASP A 1000 60.98 -12.41 -54.56
C ASP A 1000 61.62 -12.84 -55.89
N GLU A 1001 60.88 -13.52 -56.76
CA GLU A 1001 61.34 -13.87 -58.10
C GLU A 1001 61.52 -12.63 -59.00
N LEU A 1002 60.63 -11.63 -58.89
CA LEU A 1002 60.73 -10.34 -59.59
C LEU A 1002 61.91 -9.48 -59.11
N LEU A 1003 62.22 -9.50 -57.80
CA LEU A 1003 63.37 -8.78 -57.24
C LEU A 1003 64.70 -9.38 -57.69
N ILE A 1004 64.75 -10.70 -57.85
CA ILE A 1004 65.91 -11.40 -58.42
C ILE A 1004 66.06 -11.09 -59.92
N LEU A 1005 64.94 -10.89 -60.64
CA LEU A 1005 64.94 -10.58 -62.08
C LEU A 1005 65.19 -9.10 -62.42
N LEU A 1006 64.83 -8.15 -61.55
CA LEU A 1006 64.82 -6.72 -61.88
C LEU A 1006 66.08 -5.93 -61.47
N ASN A 1007 67.03 -6.53 -60.76
CA ASN A 1007 68.35 -5.93 -60.42
C ASN A 1007 68.23 -4.47 -59.91
N LEU A 1008 67.28 -4.23 -59.00
CA LEU A 1008 66.97 -2.90 -58.48
C LEU A 1008 68.03 -2.42 -57.48
N ASN A 1009 68.21 -1.10 -57.44
CA ASN A 1009 69.28 -0.42 -56.71
C ASN A 1009 68.99 -0.46 -55.20
N LYS A 1010 70.07 -0.57 -54.40
CA LYS A 1010 70.10 -0.82 -52.94
C LYS A 1010 69.20 0.05 -52.04
N GLU A 1011 68.64 1.16 -52.52
CA GLU A 1011 67.82 2.08 -51.71
C GLU A 1011 66.32 1.76 -51.76
N GLU A 1012 65.83 1.06 -52.80
CA GLU A 1012 64.43 0.62 -52.87
C GLU A 1012 64.20 -0.75 -52.20
N THR A 1013 65.28 -1.50 -51.96
CA THR A 1013 65.23 -2.81 -51.30
C THR A 1013 64.88 -2.69 -49.82
N VAL A 1014 65.28 -1.61 -49.13
CA VAL A 1014 65.10 -1.44 -47.68
C VAL A 1014 63.62 -1.30 -47.30
N LEU A 1015 62.83 -0.55 -48.07
CA LEU A 1015 61.40 -0.35 -47.81
C LEU A 1015 60.57 -1.63 -48.01
N LEU A 1016 61.02 -2.48 -48.95
CA LEU A 1016 60.39 -3.78 -49.19
C LEU A 1016 60.82 -4.83 -48.16
N THR A 1017 62.10 -4.82 -47.75
CA THR A 1017 62.60 -5.72 -46.69
C THR A 1017 61.93 -5.42 -45.36
N ASP A 1018 61.73 -4.16 -44.99
CA ASP A 1018 61.02 -3.80 -43.75
C ASP A 1018 59.55 -4.26 -43.76
N THR A 1019 58.89 -4.22 -44.92
CA THR A 1019 57.49 -4.67 -45.07
C THR A 1019 57.39 -6.19 -45.02
N VAL A 1020 58.36 -6.91 -45.60
CA VAL A 1020 58.44 -8.37 -45.56
C VAL A 1020 58.86 -8.87 -44.16
N GLU A 1021 59.76 -8.17 -43.47
CA GLU A 1021 60.11 -8.47 -42.07
C GLU A 1021 58.91 -8.28 -41.13
N LEU A 1022 58.12 -7.20 -41.30
CA LEU A 1022 56.89 -6.99 -40.53
C LEU A 1022 55.87 -8.13 -40.74
N LEU A 1023 55.71 -8.60 -41.98
CA LEU A 1023 54.85 -9.73 -42.32
C LEU A 1023 55.37 -11.06 -41.76
N MET A 1024 56.70 -11.25 -41.72
CA MET A 1024 57.33 -12.42 -41.14
C MET A 1024 57.28 -12.42 -39.60
N ASP A 1025 57.33 -11.26 -38.96
CA ASP A 1025 57.16 -11.09 -37.51
C ASP A 1025 55.72 -11.39 -37.06
N TRP A 1026 54.72 -11.19 -37.93
CA TRP A 1026 53.32 -11.54 -37.66
C TRP A 1026 53.00 -13.01 -37.90
N ARG A 1027 53.87 -13.74 -38.61
CA ARG A 1027 53.67 -15.15 -38.96
C ARG A 1027 53.48 -16.07 -37.74
N PRO A 1028 54.25 -15.96 -36.63
CA PRO A 1028 54.05 -16.78 -35.45
C PRO A 1028 52.72 -16.51 -34.76
N GLU A 1029 52.26 -15.25 -34.76
CA GLU A 1029 50.97 -14.84 -34.18
C GLU A 1029 49.81 -15.35 -35.02
N LEU A 1030 49.91 -15.26 -36.35
CA LEU A 1030 48.96 -15.87 -37.29
C LEU A 1030 48.92 -17.40 -37.15
N LEU A 1031 50.08 -18.05 -37.00
CA LEU A 1031 50.15 -19.51 -36.82
C LEU A 1031 49.57 -19.94 -35.45
N ALA A 1032 49.79 -19.14 -34.40
CA ALA A 1032 49.18 -19.37 -33.09
C ALA A 1032 47.66 -19.17 -33.12
N LEU A 1033 47.17 -18.19 -33.89
CA LEU A 1033 45.75 -17.97 -34.12
C LEU A 1033 45.13 -19.16 -34.87
N VAL A 1034 45.77 -19.63 -35.96
CA VAL A 1034 45.34 -20.80 -36.73
C VAL A 1034 45.32 -22.06 -35.87
N THR A 1035 46.34 -22.26 -35.04
CA THR A 1035 46.43 -23.43 -34.14
C THR A 1035 45.36 -23.38 -33.04
N ALA A 1036 45.07 -22.20 -32.49
CA ALA A 1036 44.00 -22.01 -31.52
C ALA A 1036 42.62 -22.27 -32.15
N THR A 1037 42.39 -21.80 -33.39
CA THR A 1037 41.16 -22.05 -34.14
C THR A 1037 41.00 -23.54 -34.46
N ALA A 1038 42.08 -24.24 -34.83
CA ALA A 1038 42.07 -25.68 -35.06
C ALA A 1038 41.79 -26.50 -33.78
N GLN A 1039 42.29 -26.06 -32.62
CA GLN A 1039 41.98 -26.67 -31.32
C GLN A 1039 40.53 -26.45 -30.91
N VAL A 1040 39.95 -25.27 -31.17
CA VAL A 1040 38.53 -25.00 -30.94
C VAL A 1040 37.64 -25.83 -31.85
N LEU A 1041 38.03 -26.03 -33.12
CA LEU A 1041 37.34 -26.92 -34.05
C LEU A 1041 37.46 -28.40 -33.66
N GLY A 1042 38.60 -28.84 -33.13
CA GLY A 1042 38.82 -30.21 -32.66
C GLY A 1042 38.14 -30.57 -31.34
N ALA A 1043 37.69 -29.58 -30.56
CA ALA A 1043 36.98 -29.78 -29.30
C ALA A 1043 35.44 -29.86 -29.46
N MET A 1044 34.92 -29.66 -30.67
CA MET A 1044 33.49 -29.85 -30.98
C MET A 1044 33.21 -31.33 -31.27
N ASP A 1045 32.92 -32.09 -30.22
CA ASP A 1045 32.47 -33.50 -30.28
C ASP A 1045 31.05 -33.58 -30.88
N CYS A 1046 30.91 -33.42 -32.20
CA CYS A 1046 29.71 -33.78 -32.94
C CYS A 1046 29.67 -35.30 -33.11
N ARG A 1047 28.64 -35.97 -32.56
CA ARG A 1047 28.47 -37.42 -32.73
C ARG A 1047 27.74 -37.68 -34.04
N GLN A 1048 28.01 -38.82 -34.66
CA GLN A 1048 27.41 -39.26 -35.93
C GLN A 1048 25.86 -39.37 -35.89
N GLU A 1049 25.25 -39.21 -34.72
CA GLU A 1049 23.80 -39.26 -34.48
C GLU A 1049 23.13 -37.87 -34.58
N ASP A 1050 23.91 -36.79 -34.64
CA ASP A 1050 23.40 -35.43 -34.84
C ASP A 1050 22.93 -35.27 -36.29
N THR A 1051 21.64 -35.45 -36.51
CA THR A 1051 21.03 -35.38 -37.85
C THR A 1051 20.82 -33.92 -38.23
N VAL A 1052 21.68 -33.39 -39.10
CA VAL A 1052 21.45 -32.10 -39.77
C VAL A 1052 20.56 -32.37 -40.98
N GLU A 1053 19.29 -31.94 -40.94
CA GLU A 1053 18.43 -31.92 -42.12
C GLU A 1053 18.94 -30.86 -43.11
N VAL A 1054 19.66 -31.34 -44.14
CA VAL A 1054 20.05 -30.54 -45.30
C VAL A 1054 18.91 -30.58 -46.32
N SER A 1055 17.88 -29.80 -46.08
CA SER A 1055 16.89 -29.45 -47.10
C SER A 1055 16.57 -27.97 -47.00
N ASP A 1056 17.44 -27.15 -47.57
CA ASP A 1056 17.11 -25.84 -48.20
C ASP A 1056 18.42 -25.16 -48.65
N VAL A 1057 19.01 -25.69 -49.72
CA VAL A 1057 20.01 -24.97 -50.54
C VAL A 1057 19.69 -25.22 -52.01
N PRO A 1058 18.80 -24.46 -52.66
CA PRO A 1058 18.90 -24.31 -54.10
C PRO A 1058 20.11 -23.40 -54.39
N TRP A 1059 20.70 -23.52 -55.59
CA TRP A 1059 21.86 -22.74 -56.08
C TRP A 1059 23.27 -23.24 -55.73
N VAL A 1060 23.56 -24.52 -56.01
CA VAL A 1060 24.93 -24.92 -56.38
C VAL A 1060 24.83 -25.67 -57.69
N TRP A 1061 25.09 -24.99 -58.82
CA TRP A 1061 25.57 -25.57 -60.08
C TRP A 1061 26.21 -24.46 -60.92
N SER A 1062 27.44 -24.11 -60.57
CA SER A 1062 28.54 -23.78 -61.51
C SER A 1062 29.74 -23.36 -60.69
N THR A 1063 30.77 -24.20 -60.61
CA THR A 1063 32.18 -23.87 -60.87
C THR A 1063 33.02 -25.08 -60.47
N TYR A 1064 33.03 -26.12 -61.30
CA TYR A 1064 34.20 -26.96 -61.58
C TYR A 1064 33.89 -27.77 -62.85
N GLY A 1065 34.54 -27.40 -63.94
CA GLY A 1065 34.43 -28.10 -65.21
C GLY A 1065 35.48 -27.59 -66.19
N PHE A 1066 36.69 -28.13 -66.11
CA PHE A 1066 37.62 -28.13 -67.24
C PHE A 1066 37.26 -29.30 -68.16
N GLY A 1067 37.02 -29.04 -69.45
CA GLY A 1067 36.85 -30.10 -70.46
C GLY A 1067 36.22 -29.65 -71.78
N SER A 1068 37.05 -29.09 -72.67
CA SER A 1068 36.99 -29.10 -74.15
C SER A 1068 35.64 -29.00 -74.90
N GLY A 1069 35.52 -27.94 -75.73
CA GLY A 1069 34.95 -28.03 -77.08
C GLY A 1069 33.68 -27.22 -77.35
N GLY A 1070 33.73 -26.34 -78.37
CA GLY A 1070 32.55 -25.96 -79.16
C GLY A 1070 32.12 -24.48 -79.07
N PHE A 1071 32.15 -23.82 -80.22
CA PHE A 1071 31.69 -22.45 -80.48
C PHE A 1071 30.24 -22.16 -80.07
N GLY A 1072 29.97 -20.94 -79.60
CA GLY A 1072 28.61 -20.39 -79.49
C GLY A 1072 28.58 -18.98 -78.93
N THR A 1073 28.49 -17.98 -79.80
CA THR A 1073 28.34 -16.55 -79.49
C THR A 1073 26.99 -16.20 -78.83
N GLN A 1074 26.99 -15.42 -77.74
CA GLN A 1074 25.95 -14.41 -77.50
C GLN A 1074 26.42 -13.27 -76.55
N LYS A 1075 25.80 -12.10 -76.73
CA LYS A 1075 26.33 -10.75 -76.47
C LYS A 1075 26.11 -10.22 -75.04
N PHE A 1076 27.05 -9.36 -74.63
CA PHE A 1076 27.02 -8.44 -73.49
C PHE A 1076 25.93 -7.36 -73.55
N GLY A 1077 25.50 -6.93 -72.36
CA GLY A 1077 25.00 -5.58 -72.05
C GLY A 1077 24.17 -5.61 -70.76
N GLY A 1078 24.42 -4.85 -69.71
CA GLY A 1078 25.46 -3.91 -69.32
C GLY A 1078 25.12 -3.50 -67.89
N GLY A 1079 25.99 -3.78 -66.93
CA GLY A 1079 25.78 -3.49 -65.51
C GLY A 1079 26.88 -2.56 -64.99
N ARG A 1080 26.49 -1.38 -64.52
CA ARG A 1080 27.34 -0.49 -63.73
C ARG A 1080 27.81 -1.22 -62.48
N ILE A 1081 29.12 -1.21 -62.23
CA ILE A 1081 29.72 -1.59 -60.95
C ILE A 1081 29.73 -0.33 -60.07
N GLU A 1082 28.93 -0.32 -59.02
CA GLU A 1082 29.07 0.64 -57.92
C GLU A 1082 29.97 0.01 -56.84
N TRP A 1083 31.07 0.68 -56.52
CA TRP A 1083 31.94 0.34 -55.39
C TRP A 1083 31.22 0.71 -54.09
N GLN A 1084 30.84 -0.28 -53.27
CA GLN A 1084 30.38 -0.06 -51.91
C GLN A 1084 31.59 0.10 -50.97
N GLN A 1085 31.76 1.29 -50.39
CA GLN A 1085 32.61 1.50 -49.21
C GLN A 1085 31.93 0.85 -48.00
N LYS A 1086 32.61 -0.09 -47.34
CA LYS A 1086 32.20 -0.67 -46.06
C LYS A 1086 32.17 0.42 -44.98
N SER A 1087 31.14 0.45 -44.14
CA SER A 1087 30.98 1.47 -43.09
C SER A 1087 31.98 1.27 -41.94
N PRO A 1088 32.39 2.35 -41.24
CA PRO A 1088 33.29 2.29 -40.08
C PRO A 1088 32.84 1.36 -38.95
N ASP A 1089 31.54 1.03 -38.87
CA ASP A 1089 30.95 0.22 -37.81
C ASP A 1089 31.39 -1.26 -37.85
N GLN A 1090 31.75 -1.78 -39.02
CA GLN A 1090 32.23 -3.16 -39.17
C GLN A 1090 33.62 -3.36 -38.55
N VAL A 1091 34.46 -2.30 -38.58
CA VAL A 1091 35.78 -2.31 -37.94
C VAL A 1091 35.63 -2.18 -36.41
N TYR A 1092 34.64 -1.42 -35.95
CA TYR A 1092 34.37 -1.25 -34.52
C TYR A 1092 33.85 -2.54 -33.88
N ALA A 1093 32.97 -3.28 -34.55
CA ALA A 1093 32.48 -4.59 -34.08
C ALA A 1093 33.61 -5.63 -34.01
N PHE A 1094 34.55 -5.60 -34.95
CA PHE A 1094 35.72 -6.48 -34.96
C PHE A 1094 36.70 -6.15 -33.83
N LEU A 1095 36.94 -4.87 -33.54
CA LEU A 1095 37.79 -4.43 -32.42
C LEU A 1095 37.16 -4.73 -31.06
N GLN A 1096 35.84 -4.57 -30.93
CA GLN A 1096 35.10 -4.93 -29.71
C GLN A 1096 35.18 -6.44 -29.43
N LEU A 1097 35.06 -7.28 -30.46
CA LEU A 1097 35.20 -8.73 -30.36
C LEU A 1097 36.62 -9.14 -29.93
N LEU A 1098 37.65 -8.47 -30.46
CA LEU A 1098 39.05 -8.68 -30.05
C LEU A 1098 39.30 -8.31 -28.59
N VAL A 1099 38.70 -7.21 -28.10
CA VAL A 1099 38.78 -6.79 -26.70
C VAL A 1099 38.07 -7.78 -25.77
N GLU A 1100 36.89 -8.28 -26.15
CA GLU A 1100 36.14 -9.27 -25.36
C GLU A 1100 36.84 -10.65 -25.35
N MET A 1101 37.47 -11.05 -26.45
CA MET A 1101 38.28 -12.27 -26.52
C MET A 1101 39.60 -12.16 -25.73
N ALA A 1102 40.18 -10.97 -25.63
CA ALA A 1102 41.36 -10.72 -24.79
C ALA A 1102 41.02 -10.74 -23.28
N ALA A 1103 39.84 -10.24 -22.90
CA ALA A 1103 39.35 -10.26 -21.52
C ALA A 1103 39.06 -11.68 -20.99
N LEU A 1104 38.76 -12.64 -21.88
CA LEU A 1104 38.51 -14.04 -21.53
C LEU A 1104 39.79 -14.86 -21.25
N ARG A 1105 41.00 -14.28 -21.35
CA ARG A 1105 42.28 -15.00 -21.20
C ARG A 1105 43.12 -14.65 -19.96
N GLN A 1106 42.65 -13.81 -19.03
CA GLN A 1106 43.40 -13.50 -17.81
C GLN A 1106 42.55 -13.63 -16.54
N ASP A 1107 43.02 -14.44 -15.58
CA ASP A 1107 42.39 -14.70 -14.28
C ASP A 1107 42.57 -13.57 -13.24
N THR A 1108 43.02 -12.37 -13.63
CA THR A 1108 43.00 -11.19 -12.75
C THR A 1108 43.28 -9.92 -13.55
N VAL A 1109 42.35 -8.96 -13.55
CA VAL A 1109 42.63 -7.57 -13.91
C VAL A 1109 42.23 -6.69 -12.74
N LEU A 1110 43.24 -6.10 -12.09
CA LEU A 1110 43.09 -5.01 -11.15
C LEU A 1110 43.11 -3.71 -11.97
N VAL A 1111 41.97 -3.03 -12.11
CA VAL A 1111 41.93 -1.68 -12.70
C VAL A 1111 41.95 -0.67 -11.55
N SER A 1112 43.12 -0.12 -11.26
CA SER A 1112 43.27 1.13 -10.49
C SER A 1112 43.34 2.32 -11.45
N ASP A 1113 42.39 3.23 -11.27
CA ASP A 1113 42.29 4.65 -11.62
C ASP A 1113 42.76 5.24 -12.97
N SER A 1114 41.83 6.08 -13.45
CA SER A 1114 41.98 7.26 -14.32
C SER A 1114 42.16 7.02 -15.83
N LEU A 1115 41.05 7.06 -16.55
CA LEU A 1115 41.02 7.52 -17.94
C LEU A 1115 40.06 8.70 -18.06
N THR A 1116 40.60 9.90 -17.89
CA THR A 1116 39.96 11.15 -18.28
C THR A 1116 40.02 11.25 -19.80
N ILE A 1117 38.88 11.15 -20.49
CA ILE A 1117 38.78 11.57 -21.90
C ILE A 1117 37.95 12.84 -21.94
N GLY A 1118 38.64 13.97 -22.02
CA GLY A 1118 38.08 15.22 -22.50
C GLY A 1118 38.06 15.21 -24.03
N GLY A 1119 36.87 15.28 -24.60
CA GLY A 1119 36.64 15.50 -26.02
C GLY A 1119 35.61 16.60 -26.20
N GLY A 1120 36.07 17.86 -26.20
CA GLY A 1120 35.24 18.99 -26.58
C GLY A 1120 34.95 18.96 -28.07
N PHE A 1121 33.67 18.99 -28.42
CA PHE A 1121 33.22 19.57 -29.68
C PHE A 1121 32.06 20.52 -29.36
N GLY A 1122 32.40 21.80 -29.25
CA GLY A 1122 31.46 22.90 -29.35
C GLY A 1122 31.09 23.11 -30.82
N GLY A 1123 29.79 23.15 -31.10
CA GLY A 1123 29.26 23.46 -32.42
C GLY A 1123 27.79 23.84 -32.30
N HIS A 1124 27.51 25.13 -32.22
CA HIS A 1124 26.16 25.67 -32.38
C HIS A 1124 25.65 25.36 -33.80
N LEU A 1125 24.56 24.59 -33.90
CA LEU A 1125 23.62 24.68 -35.01
C LEU A 1125 22.27 25.10 -34.43
N SER A 1126 21.98 26.39 -34.60
CA SER A 1126 20.67 27.00 -34.40
C SER A 1126 19.77 26.79 -35.62
N SER A 1127 18.46 26.77 -35.35
CA SER A 1127 17.29 26.85 -36.26
C SER A 1127 16.89 25.54 -36.97
N GLY A 1128 15.63 25.08 -36.92
CA GLY A 1128 14.43 25.63 -36.27
C GLY A 1128 13.22 24.69 -36.41
N LEU A 1129 12.34 24.77 -35.40
CA LEU A 1129 10.90 24.49 -35.36
C LEU A 1129 10.38 23.07 -35.67
N GLY A 1130 9.73 22.49 -34.64
CA GLY A 1130 8.82 21.36 -34.76
C GLY A 1130 8.43 20.73 -33.42
N LEU A 1131 7.80 21.52 -32.55
CA LEU A 1131 6.95 21.15 -31.39
C LEU A 1131 7.19 19.76 -30.75
N SER A 1132 7.83 19.76 -29.58
CA SER A 1132 7.76 18.66 -28.63
C SER A 1132 6.38 18.61 -27.96
N ALA A 1133 5.77 17.42 -27.91
CA ALA A 1133 4.75 17.09 -26.92
C ALA A 1133 5.24 15.85 -26.13
N PHE A 1134 5.97 16.10 -25.05
CA PHE A 1134 6.15 15.14 -23.96
C PHE A 1134 5.49 15.78 -22.73
N GLY A 1135 4.51 15.08 -22.16
CA GLY A 1135 3.84 15.45 -20.92
C GLY A 1135 3.74 14.22 -20.03
N LEU A 1136 4.53 14.25 -18.95
CA LEU A 1136 4.52 13.47 -17.69
C LEU A 1136 4.71 11.95 -17.76
#